data_AF-A0A1I0R9A8-F1
#
_entry.id   AF-A0A1I0R9A8-F1
#
_cell.length_a   1.000
_cell.length_b   1.000
_cell.length_c   1.000
_cell.angle_alpha   90.00
_cell.angle_beta   90.00
_cell.angle_gamma   90.00
#
_symmetry.space_group_name_H-M   'P 1'
#
loop_
_entity.id
_entity.type
_entity.pdbx_description
1 polymer ?
#
loop_
_entity_poly.entity_id
_entity_poly.type
_entity_poly.pdbx_seq_one_letter_code
_entity_poly.pdbx_strand_id
1 'polypeptide(L)'
;MNKRGITAIAKKAFRNSGGLKSNISGITLAIGIVFTIAFISAIVSLFMPWRDYFYHGDEAYDIVFIHTPESLKRYINENRPEVSMYDSKKYDVSAYDFVEFGKIMHEKGAFILIYFPEDFDERIYSGSEDAPEVLTYYRTDSVLYTEWKEYIVDDYMDDYLNFINAELGKPAVDITEVNISKYPVQTAPETDGWTNATRYAANSVIPLILFIGILYMSMNSGTNVIAGEKEKGTFAAVLLSPIPRKDIIIGNLIGVSMAAAIPAVIFFLICCIVPFYTGVYGFIIGLPLLLSLVIFIAAATLLISVMNDSVVSAQTAYLPLFFILVTICITCIQNVDQAESVYKWVPIYGHFYGLGSILTNCDIYDILNATICTISTLILSGVICMVSIKLLSLEAFTVYTDADSDKKDRRFLTDPAYRKSLPEFLIDRITYPLVILSVAQILAIIPTIIKYSGDSRYAEFIAGLRDVKSIPEIISVSFEVISIFLSDPLFLALMGLGYLLIITCYVLKTRKDMPVGKSRDLKTCMTTVGLTLQKSSLTKYLGGLVLGTALMSAVCLVLKITGQLRFEGLALTGGSIPLVLVSILMWIPQGACEEVMFRGYMIPDLKKRVGFTWSMLLSSILFSVFHSMNVGYTPLASVNLFLIALLFAMISYKSGSIWITCGAHTAWNFCQGNLYGLQVSGSELNGAILKTSYLSGAKDIITGGSFGPEGGLAVTAIIVPILIVMTVIVIKDRKKGHPLWS
;
A
#
# COMPACT_ATOMS: atom_id res chain seq x y z
N MET A 1 7.03 35.95 -17.83
CA MET A 1 7.41 35.70 -16.42
C MET A 1 8.52 36.66 -16.07
N ASN A 2 8.43 37.38 -14.96
CA ASN A 2 9.49 38.28 -14.51
C ASN A 2 10.61 37.46 -13.83
N LYS A 3 11.65 37.07 -14.59
CA LYS A 3 12.75 36.20 -14.09
C LYS A 3 13.41 36.77 -12.83
N ARG A 4 13.59 38.09 -12.73
CA ARG A 4 14.19 38.75 -11.56
C ARG A 4 13.29 38.68 -10.34
N GLY A 5 11.98 38.91 -10.51
CA GLY A 5 10.98 38.79 -9.45
C GLY A 5 10.87 37.37 -8.90
N ILE A 6 10.79 36.37 -9.77
CA ILE A 6 10.72 34.95 -9.39
C ILE A 6 11.98 34.54 -8.60
N THR A 7 13.17 34.93 -9.09
CA THR A 7 14.44 34.60 -8.43
C THR A 7 14.55 35.25 -7.05
N ALA A 8 14.09 36.49 -6.91
CA ALA A 8 14.10 37.19 -5.62
C ALA A 8 13.17 36.51 -4.60
N ILE A 9 11.97 36.11 -5.03
CA ILE A 9 11.01 35.39 -4.18
C ILE A 9 11.55 34.00 -3.82
N ALA A 10 12.12 33.26 -4.77
CA ALA A 10 12.73 31.95 -4.51
C ALA A 10 13.88 32.04 -3.50
N LYS A 11 14.78 33.02 -3.64
CA LYS A 11 15.85 33.27 -2.66
C LYS A 11 15.30 33.64 -1.29
N LYS A 12 14.24 34.46 -1.22
CA LYS A 12 13.58 34.80 0.04
C LYS A 12 12.99 33.56 0.71
N ALA A 13 12.23 32.76 -0.03
CA ALA A 13 11.60 31.54 0.47
C ALA A 13 12.65 30.53 0.99
N PHE A 14 13.73 30.29 0.22
CA PHE A 14 14.84 29.43 0.64
C PHE A 14 15.61 29.95 1.87
N ARG A 15 15.72 31.26 2.04
CA ARG A 15 16.37 31.84 3.22
C ARG A 15 15.46 31.77 4.45
N ASN A 16 14.18 32.04 4.28
CA ASN A 16 13.18 32.01 5.35
C ASN A 16 12.93 30.59 5.88
N SER A 17 13.29 29.56 5.12
CA SER A 17 13.28 28.17 5.56
C SER A 17 14.50 27.76 6.41
N GLY A 18 15.37 28.70 6.78
CA GLY A 18 16.61 28.44 7.52
C GLY A 18 17.84 28.16 6.65
N GLY A 19 17.70 28.15 5.32
CA GLY A 19 18.79 27.86 4.38
C GLY A 19 19.50 26.53 4.69
N LEU A 20 20.83 26.50 4.53
CA LEU A 20 21.70 25.37 4.94
C LEU A 20 21.94 25.29 6.47
N LYS A 21 21.40 26.23 7.25
CA LYS A 21 21.60 26.36 8.70
C LYS A 21 20.35 25.98 9.49
N SER A 22 19.62 24.93 9.09
CA SER A 22 18.48 24.45 9.88
C SER A 22 18.96 23.93 11.22
N ASN A 23 18.37 24.42 12.32
CA ASN A 23 18.54 23.83 13.65
C ASN A 23 18.22 22.32 13.55
N ILE A 24 19.22 21.48 13.78
CA ILE A 24 19.14 20.02 13.66
C ILE A 24 18.09 19.54 14.65
N SER A 25 16.92 19.10 14.16
CA SER A 25 15.94 18.43 15.02
C SER A 25 16.46 17.03 15.38
N GLY A 26 15.92 16.41 16.42
CA GLY A 26 16.29 15.03 16.78
C GLY A 26 16.08 14.02 15.64
N ILE A 27 15.14 14.29 14.73
CA ILE A 27 14.92 13.48 13.52
C ILE A 27 16.00 13.77 12.48
N THR A 28 16.44 15.02 12.31
CA THR A 28 17.60 15.37 11.46
C THR A 28 18.88 14.71 11.97
N LEU A 29 19.03 14.56 13.28
CA LEU A 29 20.13 13.81 13.90
C LEU A 29 20.01 12.30 13.63
N ALA A 30 18.83 11.70 13.78
CA ALA A 30 18.60 10.29 13.51
C ALA A 30 18.84 9.94 12.02
N ILE A 31 18.31 10.78 11.13
CA ILE A 31 18.60 10.72 9.69
C ILE A 31 20.11 10.88 9.47
N GLY A 32 20.74 11.89 10.08
CA GLY A 32 22.20 12.10 10.02
C GLY A 32 23.03 10.89 10.49
N ILE A 33 22.58 10.16 11.51
CA ILE A 33 23.21 8.93 11.99
C ILE A 33 23.06 7.81 10.96
N VAL A 34 21.86 7.60 10.40
CA VAL A 34 21.63 6.62 9.32
C VAL A 34 22.49 6.95 8.10
N PHE A 35 22.56 8.23 7.73
CA PHE A 35 23.44 8.75 6.69
C PHE A 35 24.92 8.48 6.97
N THR A 36 25.35 8.68 8.21
CA THR A 36 26.74 8.44 8.63
C THR A 36 27.07 6.95 8.58
N ILE A 37 26.15 6.09 9.01
CA ILE A 37 26.30 4.62 8.93
C ILE A 37 26.35 4.17 7.46
N ALA A 38 25.45 4.69 6.61
CA ALA A 38 25.46 4.39 5.18
C ALA A 38 26.75 4.88 4.49
N PHE A 39 27.20 6.09 4.82
CA PHE A 39 28.43 6.67 4.29
C PHE A 39 29.69 5.93 4.75
N ILE A 40 29.77 5.53 6.03
CA ILE A 40 30.85 4.69 6.54
C ILE A 40 30.84 3.33 5.84
N SER A 41 29.67 2.72 5.67
CA SER A 41 29.52 1.44 4.96
C SER A 41 29.99 1.55 3.50
N ALA A 42 29.67 2.65 2.82
CA ALA A 42 30.12 2.96 1.46
C ALA A 42 31.64 3.17 1.39
N ILE A 43 32.23 3.94 2.30
CA ILE A 43 33.70 4.12 2.36
C ILE A 43 34.39 2.78 2.63
N VAL A 44 33.91 2.01 3.60
CA VAL A 44 34.46 0.68 3.92
C VAL A 44 34.40 -0.24 2.70
N SER A 45 33.34 -0.17 1.90
CA SER A 45 33.22 -0.95 0.65
C SER A 45 34.16 -0.51 -0.48
N LEU A 46 34.62 0.74 -0.49
CA LEU A 46 35.60 1.24 -1.47
C LEU A 46 37.04 0.80 -1.16
N PHE A 47 37.33 0.50 0.12
CA PHE A 47 38.69 0.18 0.59
C PHE A 47 38.88 -1.27 1.04
N MET A 48 37.81 -2.07 1.19
CA MET A 48 37.92 -3.50 1.46
C MET A 48 37.47 -4.32 0.23
N PRO A 49 38.29 -5.28 -0.26
CA PRO A 49 38.03 -6.05 -1.47
C PRO A 49 37.03 -7.19 -1.23
N TRP A 50 35.90 -6.90 -0.59
CA TRP A 50 34.79 -7.86 -0.49
C TRP A 50 33.97 -7.89 -1.79
N ARG A 51 34.20 -6.93 -2.69
CA ARG A 51 33.62 -6.94 -4.05
C ARG A 51 33.98 -8.19 -4.82
N ASP A 52 35.17 -8.75 -4.59
CA ASP A 52 35.63 -9.97 -5.25
C ASP A 52 35.29 -11.21 -4.40
N TYR A 53 35.12 -11.06 -3.08
CA TYR A 53 34.75 -12.16 -2.16
C TYR A 53 33.27 -12.54 -2.21
N PHE A 54 32.39 -11.63 -2.65
CA PHE A 54 30.95 -11.87 -2.82
C PHE A 54 30.54 -12.08 -4.29
N TYR A 55 31.47 -11.95 -5.24
CA TYR A 55 31.19 -12.03 -6.68
C TYR A 55 32.19 -12.86 -7.49
N HIS A 56 33.01 -13.67 -6.82
CA HIS A 56 33.78 -14.73 -7.45
C HIS A 56 33.61 -16.05 -6.70
N GLY A 57 32.80 -16.95 -7.24
CA GLY A 57 33.39 -18.21 -7.71
C GLY A 57 33.48 -18.05 -9.24
N ASP A 58 34.52 -18.39 -9.98
CA ASP A 58 35.47 -19.51 -9.80
C ASP A 58 34.81 -20.83 -9.39
N GLU A 59 33.50 -20.94 -9.61
CA GLU A 59 32.81 -22.23 -9.68
C GLU A 59 32.44 -22.45 -11.15
N ALA A 60 32.92 -23.56 -11.68
CA ALA A 60 32.66 -23.99 -13.03
C ALA A 60 31.15 -24.07 -13.28
N TYR A 61 30.78 -23.82 -14.53
CA TYR A 61 29.41 -23.84 -15.04
C TYR A 61 28.81 -25.26 -14.91
N ASP A 62 28.18 -25.56 -13.77
CA ASP A 62 27.69 -26.92 -13.52
C ASP A 62 26.31 -27.11 -14.15
N ILE A 63 26.33 -27.65 -15.38
CA ILE A 63 25.16 -28.22 -16.06
C ILE A 63 25.10 -29.70 -15.69
N VAL A 64 23.96 -30.15 -15.16
CA VAL A 64 23.75 -31.56 -14.85
C VAL A 64 23.05 -32.24 -16.01
N PHE A 65 23.63 -33.33 -16.49
CA PHE A 65 23.04 -34.13 -17.55
C PHE A 65 22.55 -35.47 -16.98
N ILE A 66 21.28 -35.79 -17.22
CA ILE A 66 20.69 -37.08 -16.87
C ILE A 66 20.62 -37.93 -18.15
N HIS A 67 21.11 -39.17 -18.07
CA HIS A 67 21.21 -40.11 -19.20
C HIS A 67 21.96 -39.55 -20.41
N THR A 68 23.11 -38.91 -20.15
CA THR A 68 23.95 -38.26 -21.16
C THR A 68 24.29 -39.20 -22.33
N PRO A 69 23.89 -38.87 -23.58
CA PRO A 69 24.20 -39.66 -24.77
C PRO A 69 25.72 -39.69 -25.03
N GLU A 70 26.20 -40.74 -25.71
CA GLU A 70 27.62 -40.88 -26.04
C GLU A 70 28.04 -39.88 -27.13
N SER A 71 27.13 -39.50 -28.02
CA SER A 71 27.35 -38.41 -28.99
C SER A 71 27.60 -37.06 -28.32
N LEU A 72 26.87 -36.72 -27.25
CA LEU A 72 27.07 -35.49 -26.48
C LEU A 72 28.41 -35.48 -25.74
N LYS A 73 28.79 -36.62 -25.15
CA LYS A 73 30.11 -36.75 -24.50
C LYS A 73 31.25 -36.54 -25.48
N ARG A 74 31.10 -37.03 -26.71
CA ARG A 74 32.07 -36.81 -27.80
C ARG A 74 32.13 -35.32 -28.17
N TYR A 75 31.00 -34.68 -28.41
CA TYR A 75 30.93 -33.26 -28.75
C TYR A 75 31.62 -32.36 -27.71
N ILE A 76 31.31 -32.54 -26.41
CA ILE A 76 31.90 -31.72 -25.34
C ILE A 76 33.41 -31.93 -25.24
N ASN A 77 33.88 -33.18 -25.30
CA ASN A 77 35.32 -33.46 -25.25
C ASN A 77 36.10 -32.86 -26.44
N GLU A 78 35.48 -32.77 -27.61
CA GLU A 78 36.13 -32.25 -28.82
C GLU A 78 36.04 -30.72 -28.96
N ASN A 79 34.94 -30.11 -28.51
CA ASN A 79 34.64 -28.71 -28.83
C ASN A 79 34.49 -27.78 -27.61
N ARG A 80 34.20 -28.31 -26.41
CA ARG A 80 33.93 -27.51 -25.19
C ARG A 80 34.51 -28.18 -23.92
N PRO A 81 35.81 -28.49 -23.86
CA PRO A 81 36.43 -29.22 -22.74
C PRO A 81 36.39 -28.47 -21.40
N GLU A 82 36.06 -27.18 -21.41
CA GLU A 82 35.87 -26.34 -20.23
C GLU A 82 34.57 -26.62 -19.46
N VAL A 83 33.62 -27.39 -20.03
CA VAL A 83 32.34 -27.72 -19.38
C VAL A 83 32.49 -28.97 -18.51
N SER A 84 32.33 -28.81 -17.19
CA SER A 84 32.28 -29.92 -16.23
C SER A 84 30.98 -30.72 -16.40
N MET A 85 31.08 -31.95 -16.90
CA MET A 85 29.92 -32.86 -16.99
C MET A 85 29.76 -33.70 -15.72
N TYR A 86 28.58 -33.62 -15.09
CA TYR A 86 28.13 -34.60 -14.10
C TYR A 86 27.28 -35.67 -14.79
N ASP A 87 27.86 -36.82 -15.13
CA ASP A 87 27.12 -37.98 -15.67
C ASP A 87 26.41 -38.71 -14.52
N SER A 88 25.09 -38.69 -14.56
CA SER A 88 24.21 -39.17 -13.49
C SER A 88 23.86 -40.65 -13.59
N LYS A 89 24.72 -41.53 -14.12
CA LYS A 89 24.52 -43.01 -14.11
C LYS A 89 24.11 -43.62 -12.75
N LYS A 90 24.16 -42.83 -11.68
CA LYS A 90 23.83 -43.17 -10.30
C LYS A 90 22.37 -42.90 -9.89
N TYR A 91 21.58 -42.21 -10.72
CA TYR A 91 20.20 -41.85 -10.39
C TYR A 91 19.25 -42.54 -11.37
N ASP A 92 18.51 -43.53 -10.86
CA ASP A 92 17.41 -44.19 -11.57
C ASP A 92 16.17 -43.30 -11.43
N VAL A 93 16.07 -42.27 -12.27
CA VAL A 93 15.02 -41.24 -12.23
C VAL A 93 14.17 -41.30 -13.49
N SER A 94 12.86 -41.43 -13.31
CA SER A 94 11.90 -41.37 -14.42
C SER A 94 11.82 -39.96 -15.00
N ALA A 95 11.53 -39.87 -16.30
CA ALA A 95 11.10 -38.61 -16.91
C ALA A 95 9.98 -38.00 -16.05
N TYR A 96 10.09 -36.70 -15.74
CA TYR A 96 9.14 -35.92 -14.93
C TYR A 96 9.15 -36.13 -13.39
N ASP A 97 10.21 -36.68 -12.78
CA ASP A 97 10.38 -36.66 -11.30
C ASP A 97 10.92 -35.30 -10.79
N PHE A 98 10.04 -34.30 -10.76
CA PHE A 98 10.39 -32.91 -10.42
C PHE A 98 11.01 -32.75 -9.01
N VAL A 99 10.63 -33.61 -8.07
CA VAL A 99 11.11 -33.53 -6.68
C VAL A 99 12.57 -33.99 -6.62
N GLU A 100 12.89 -35.08 -7.32
CA GLU A 100 14.24 -35.60 -7.35
C GLU A 100 15.18 -34.72 -8.18
N PHE A 101 14.69 -34.14 -9.30
CA PHE A 101 15.46 -33.16 -10.07
C PHE A 101 15.82 -31.92 -9.24
N GLY A 102 14.86 -31.40 -8.44
CA GLY A 102 15.13 -30.30 -7.53
C GLY A 102 16.21 -30.62 -6.50
N LYS A 103 16.22 -31.85 -5.95
CA LYS A 103 17.27 -32.30 -5.02
C LYS A 103 18.63 -32.42 -5.71
N ILE A 104 18.69 -33.02 -6.90
CA ILE A 104 19.93 -33.22 -7.65
C ILE A 104 20.55 -31.86 -8.01
N MET A 105 19.73 -30.94 -8.51
CA MET A 105 20.18 -29.58 -8.85
C MET A 105 20.69 -28.83 -7.61
N HIS A 106 20.03 -28.99 -6.46
CA HIS A 106 20.48 -28.38 -5.22
C HIS A 106 21.77 -29.02 -4.68
N GLU A 107 21.89 -30.35 -4.69
CA GLU A 107 23.08 -31.05 -4.19
C GLU A 107 24.34 -30.69 -5.00
N LYS A 108 24.16 -30.46 -6.31
CA LYS A 108 25.24 -30.19 -7.25
C LYS A 108 25.48 -28.70 -7.52
N GLY A 109 24.72 -27.81 -6.90
CA GLY A 109 24.79 -26.38 -7.20
C GLY A 109 24.44 -26.03 -8.66
N ALA A 110 23.72 -26.92 -9.36
CA ALA A 110 23.54 -26.84 -10.80
C ALA A 110 22.50 -25.78 -11.21
N PHE A 111 22.82 -25.03 -12.27
CA PHE A 111 21.94 -23.98 -12.81
C PHE A 111 20.83 -24.55 -13.70
N ILE A 112 21.20 -25.53 -14.52
CA ILE A 112 20.35 -26.19 -15.50
C ILE A 112 20.58 -27.70 -15.40
N LEU A 113 19.49 -28.46 -15.48
CA LEU A 113 19.50 -29.91 -15.62
C LEU A 113 18.85 -30.29 -16.95
N ILE A 114 19.54 -31.10 -17.75
CA ILE A 114 19.07 -31.58 -19.05
C ILE A 114 18.91 -33.10 -18.97
N TYR A 115 17.72 -33.58 -19.26
CA TYR A 115 17.34 -34.99 -19.26
C TYR A 115 17.21 -35.50 -20.69
N PHE A 116 17.98 -36.53 -21.02
CA PHE A 116 17.90 -37.25 -22.28
C PHE A 116 17.14 -38.58 -22.11
N PRO A 117 16.37 -39.02 -23.12
CA PRO A 117 15.83 -40.38 -23.14
C PRO A 117 16.98 -41.39 -23.33
N GLU A 118 16.87 -42.57 -22.73
CA GLU A 118 17.94 -43.58 -22.75
C GLU A 118 18.31 -44.07 -24.17
N ASP A 119 17.37 -44.00 -25.10
CA ASP A 119 17.52 -44.41 -26.50
C ASP A 119 17.76 -43.23 -27.46
N PHE A 120 18.22 -42.07 -26.94
CA PHE A 120 18.45 -40.85 -27.72
C PHE A 120 19.36 -41.09 -28.94
N ASP A 121 20.57 -41.62 -28.73
CA ASP A 121 21.52 -41.87 -29.83
C ASP A 121 20.96 -42.87 -30.84
N GLU A 122 20.34 -43.95 -30.38
CA GLU A 122 19.79 -44.98 -31.27
C GLU A 122 18.69 -44.40 -32.17
N ARG A 123 17.80 -43.54 -31.65
CA ARG A 123 16.73 -42.89 -32.42
C ARG A 123 17.26 -41.89 -33.44
N ILE A 124 18.27 -41.10 -33.06
CA ILE A 124 18.87 -40.09 -33.94
C ILE A 124 19.65 -40.73 -35.09
N TYR A 125 20.50 -41.73 -34.81
CA TYR A 125 21.33 -42.37 -35.84
C TYR A 125 20.57 -43.44 -36.68
N SER A 126 19.41 -43.93 -36.23
CA SER A 126 18.58 -44.88 -37.00
C SER A 126 17.60 -44.22 -37.99
N GLY A 127 17.39 -42.91 -37.90
CA GLY A 127 16.48 -42.17 -38.79
C GLY A 127 15.00 -42.36 -38.48
N SER A 128 14.65 -42.54 -37.21
CA SER A 128 13.27 -42.52 -36.69
C SER A 128 12.50 -41.27 -37.14
N GLU A 129 11.24 -41.40 -37.59
CA GLU A 129 10.37 -40.24 -37.91
C GLU A 129 9.97 -39.45 -36.64
N ASP A 130 9.96 -40.09 -35.47
CA ASP A 130 9.70 -39.44 -34.19
C ASP A 130 11.01 -38.99 -33.54
N ALA A 131 11.22 -37.68 -33.41
CA ALA A 131 12.35 -37.11 -32.67
C ALA A 131 12.28 -37.46 -31.18
N PRO A 132 13.41 -37.85 -30.55
CA PRO A 132 13.47 -37.98 -29.10
C PRO A 132 13.31 -36.60 -28.42
N GLU A 133 12.41 -36.52 -27.44
CA GLU A 133 12.18 -35.30 -26.64
C GLU A 133 13.27 -35.16 -25.57
N VAL A 134 13.94 -34.01 -25.52
CA VAL A 134 14.92 -33.65 -24.48
C VAL A 134 14.25 -32.69 -23.50
N LEU A 135 14.32 -32.97 -22.21
CA LEU A 135 13.67 -32.17 -21.17
C LEU A 135 14.70 -31.29 -20.45
N THR A 136 14.42 -29.99 -20.29
CA THR A 136 15.31 -29.05 -19.60
C THR A 136 14.63 -28.44 -18.38
N TYR A 137 15.33 -28.48 -17.24
CA TYR A 137 14.90 -27.95 -15.96
C TYR A 137 15.87 -26.84 -15.52
N TYR A 138 15.34 -25.71 -15.05
CA TYR A 138 16.14 -24.56 -14.64
C TYR A 138 15.61 -23.97 -13.32
N ARG A 139 16.50 -23.31 -12.57
CA ARG A 139 16.13 -22.63 -11.32
C ARG A 139 15.44 -21.29 -11.62
N THR A 140 14.35 -20.99 -10.91
CA THR A 140 13.56 -19.75 -11.06
C THR A 140 13.82 -18.73 -9.95
N ASP A 141 14.76 -18.99 -9.05
CA ASP A 141 15.00 -18.19 -7.85
C ASP A 141 15.94 -17.00 -8.06
N SER A 142 16.48 -16.82 -9.28
CA SER A 142 17.26 -15.65 -9.68
C SER A 142 16.93 -15.20 -11.10
N VAL A 143 16.89 -13.88 -11.30
CA VAL A 143 16.72 -13.24 -12.62
C VAL A 143 17.89 -13.58 -13.55
N LEU A 144 19.11 -13.67 -13.00
CA LEU A 144 20.30 -14.12 -13.73
C LEU A 144 20.02 -15.46 -14.44
N TYR A 145 19.49 -16.45 -13.74
CA TYR A 145 19.28 -17.81 -14.29
C TYR A 145 18.22 -17.87 -15.40
N THR A 146 17.31 -16.90 -15.47
CA THR A 146 16.31 -16.81 -16.55
C THR A 146 16.94 -16.29 -17.84
N GLU A 147 17.87 -15.32 -17.77
CA GLU A 147 18.62 -14.83 -18.93
C GLU A 147 19.62 -15.88 -19.44
N TRP A 148 20.27 -16.63 -18.54
CA TRP A 148 21.22 -17.69 -18.90
C TRP A 148 20.56 -18.90 -19.58
N LYS A 149 19.27 -19.13 -19.39
CA LYS A 149 18.53 -20.21 -20.04
C LYS A 149 18.55 -20.06 -21.57
N GLU A 150 18.25 -18.86 -22.07
CA GLU A 150 18.25 -18.59 -23.51
C GLU A 150 19.67 -18.77 -24.07
N TYR A 151 20.70 -18.29 -23.36
CA TYR A 151 22.09 -18.49 -23.77
C TYR A 151 22.54 -19.97 -23.78
N ILE A 152 22.23 -20.75 -22.74
CA ILE A 152 22.71 -22.13 -22.64
C ILE A 152 21.90 -23.07 -23.55
N VAL A 153 20.57 -22.94 -23.58
CA VAL A 153 19.74 -23.82 -24.41
C VAL A 153 19.94 -23.49 -25.89
N ASP A 154 19.90 -22.21 -26.26
CA ASP A 154 19.96 -21.84 -27.68
C ASP A 154 21.40 -21.94 -28.22
N ASP A 155 22.46 -21.60 -27.47
CA ASP A 155 23.84 -21.66 -28.01
C ASP A 155 24.45 -23.06 -27.91
N TYR A 156 24.34 -23.76 -26.76
CA TYR A 156 24.98 -25.08 -26.61
C TYR A 156 24.23 -26.22 -27.29
N MET A 157 22.90 -26.24 -27.21
CA MET A 157 22.14 -27.32 -27.85
C MET A 157 22.11 -27.13 -29.36
N ASP A 158 21.99 -25.91 -29.88
CA ASP A 158 22.06 -25.70 -31.34
C ASP A 158 23.46 -26.05 -31.89
N ASP A 159 24.54 -25.68 -31.20
CA ASP A 159 25.90 -26.08 -31.60
C ASP A 159 26.07 -27.62 -31.62
N TYR A 160 25.55 -28.29 -30.59
CA TYR A 160 25.58 -29.75 -30.50
C TYR A 160 24.73 -30.42 -31.60
N LEU A 161 23.56 -29.87 -31.93
CA LEU A 161 22.72 -30.37 -33.00
C LEU A 161 23.36 -30.14 -34.37
N ASN A 162 24.04 -29.01 -34.57
CA ASN A 162 24.83 -28.77 -35.77
C ASN A 162 26.00 -29.76 -35.92
N PHE A 163 26.63 -30.15 -34.81
CA PHE A 163 27.64 -31.20 -34.80
C PHE A 163 27.07 -32.57 -35.23
N ILE A 164 25.92 -32.97 -34.70
CA ILE A 164 25.23 -34.21 -35.11
C ILE A 164 24.82 -34.15 -36.60
N ASN A 165 24.29 -33.02 -37.06
CA ASN A 165 23.89 -32.81 -38.45
C ASN A 165 25.08 -32.97 -39.41
N ALA A 166 26.26 -32.50 -39.00
CA ALA A 166 27.49 -32.65 -39.76
C ALA A 166 27.96 -34.12 -39.83
N GLU A 167 27.81 -34.90 -38.74
CA GLU A 167 28.11 -36.35 -38.72
C GLU A 167 27.14 -37.16 -39.61
N LEU A 168 25.85 -36.81 -39.63
CA LEU A 168 24.80 -37.56 -40.35
C LEU A 168 24.71 -37.21 -41.85
N GLY A 169 25.31 -36.10 -42.29
CA GLY A 169 25.22 -35.63 -43.68
C GLY A 169 23.81 -35.24 -44.14
N LYS A 170 22.89 -35.06 -43.19
CA LYS A 170 21.48 -34.65 -43.37
C LYS A 170 21.06 -33.80 -42.16
N PRO A 171 20.11 -32.85 -42.29
CA PRO A 171 19.55 -32.16 -41.14
C PRO A 171 18.81 -33.17 -40.25
N ALA A 172 19.18 -33.26 -38.98
CA ALA A 172 18.45 -33.98 -37.95
C ALA A 172 17.11 -33.31 -37.68
N VAL A 173 16.19 -34.12 -37.19
CA VAL A 173 14.81 -33.75 -36.89
C VAL A 173 14.78 -32.53 -35.96
N ASP A 174 13.87 -31.60 -36.29
CA ASP A 174 13.68 -30.32 -35.60
C ASP A 174 13.22 -30.57 -34.15
N ILE A 175 14.08 -30.30 -33.16
CA ILE A 175 13.81 -30.55 -31.72
C ILE A 175 13.13 -29.33 -31.06
N THR A 176 12.51 -28.47 -31.87
CA THR A 176 11.98 -27.16 -31.46
C THR A 176 10.73 -27.21 -30.57
N GLU A 177 10.26 -28.40 -30.18
CA GLU A 177 9.25 -28.54 -29.12
C GLU A 177 9.83 -29.17 -27.86
N VAL A 178 10.86 -28.52 -27.28
CA VAL A 178 11.15 -28.70 -25.85
C VAL A 178 9.97 -28.13 -25.06
N ASN A 179 9.04 -29.00 -24.69
CA ASN A 179 7.84 -28.61 -23.98
C ASN A 179 8.23 -28.29 -22.53
N ILE A 180 8.47 -27.01 -22.22
CA ILE A 180 8.73 -26.53 -20.87
C ILE A 180 7.41 -26.57 -20.08
N SER A 181 7.06 -27.75 -19.59
CA SER A 181 6.00 -27.91 -18.60
C SER A 181 6.40 -27.23 -17.29
N LYS A 182 5.79 -26.08 -17.03
CA LYS A 182 5.95 -25.26 -15.82
C LYS A 182 5.37 -25.97 -14.60
N TYR A 183 6.19 -26.66 -13.83
CA TYR A 183 5.89 -26.97 -12.44
C TYR A 183 6.98 -26.35 -11.55
N PRO A 184 6.66 -25.30 -10.76
CA PRO A 184 7.63 -24.67 -9.90
C PRO A 184 8.06 -25.65 -8.81
N VAL A 185 9.34 -26.03 -8.80
CA VAL A 185 9.93 -26.73 -7.65
C VAL A 185 10.48 -25.66 -6.73
N GLN A 186 9.78 -25.41 -5.63
CA GLN A 186 10.28 -24.54 -4.57
C GLN A 186 11.48 -25.22 -3.90
N THR A 187 12.69 -24.89 -4.33
CA THR A 187 13.87 -24.98 -3.48
C THR A 187 14.00 -23.67 -2.73
N ALA A 188 14.08 -23.72 -1.40
CA ALA A 188 14.30 -22.54 -0.58
C ALA A 188 15.56 -21.80 -1.08
N PRO A 189 15.48 -20.48 -1.36
CA PRO A 189 16.64 -19.75 -1.84
C PRO A 189 17.76 -19.83 -0.80
N GLU A 190 18.98 -20.15 -1.24
CA GLU A 190 20.17 -19.95 -0.41
C GLU A 190 20.29 -18.45 -0.14
N THR A 191 19.90 -18.08 1.07
CA THR A 191 19.97 -16.71 1.54
C THR A 191 21.36 -16.46 2.10
N ASP A 192 22.19 -15.70 1.39
CA ASP A 192 23.07 -14.78 2.09
C ASP A 192 22.16 -13.82 2.85
N GLY A 193 22.00 -14.04 4.15
CA GLY A 193 21.08 -13.28 5.01
C GLY A 193 21.29 -11.76 4.94
N TRP A 194 22.49 -11.33 4.54
CA TRP A 194 22.83 -9.93 4.28
C TRP A 194 22.16 -9.39 3.00
N THR A 195 22.11 -10.15 1.92
CA THR A 195 21.56 -9.72 0.61
C THR A 195 20.04 -9.52 0.65
N ASN A 196 19.31 -10.34 1.41
CA ASN A 196 17.87 -10.15 1.60
C ASN A 196 17.54 -8.98 2.52
N ALA A 197 18.33 -8.79 3.59
CA ALA A 197 18.16 -7.65 4.49
C ALA A 197 18.44 -6.31 3.77
N THR A 198 19.45 -6.26 2.92
CA THR A 198 19.81 -5.08 2.13
C THR A 198 18.77 -4.77 1.05
N ARG A 199 18.27 -5.79 0.33
CA ARG A 199 17.17 -5.64 -0.65
C ARG A 199 15.87 -5.14 -0.01
N TYR A 200 15.51 -5.69 1.15
CA TYR A 200 14.35 -5.21 1.91
C TYR A 200 14.53 -3.76 2.35
N ALA A 201 15.72 -3.40 2.86
CA ALA A 201 16.01 -2.03 3.26
C ALA A 201 15.92 -1.05 2.08
N ALA A 202 16.42 -1.44 0.91
CA ALA A 202 16.36 -0.62 -0.31
C ALA A 202 14.94 -0.47 -0.85
N ASN A 203 14.12 -1.52 -0.83
CA ASN A 203 12.74 -1.47 -1.33
C ASN A 203 11.73 -0.91 -0.33
N SER A 204 12.07 -0.85 0.96
CA SER A 204 11.12 -0.47 2.03
C SER A 204 11.61 0.71 2.87
N VAL A 205 12.78 0.60 3.48
CA VAL A 205 13.24 1.54 4.53
C VAL A 205 13.78 2.84 3.93
N ILE A 206 14.62 2.75 2.88
CA ILE A 206 15.25 3.92 2.26
C ILE A 206 14.20 4.87 1.64
N PRO A 207 13.24 4.39 0.81
CA PRO A 207 12.18 5.24 0.28
C PRO A 207 11.32 5.87 1.38
N LEU A 208 11.00 5.12 2.46
CA LEU A 208 10.25 5.67 3.59
C LEU A 208 10.98 6.84 4.28
N ILE A 209 12.28 6.70 4.53
CA ILE A 209 13.10 7.76 5.12
C ILE A 209 13.18 8.99 4.20
N LEU A 210 13.36 8.78 2.89
CA LEU A 210 13.32 9.85 1.89
C LEU A 210 12.00 10.61 1.95
N PHE A 211 10.87 9.89 1.95
CA PHE A 211 9.54 10.47 2.02
C PHE A 211 9.34 11.30 3.29
N ILE A 212 9.64 10.74 4.47
CA ILE A 212 9.51 11.45 5.75
C ILE A 212 10.41 12.68 5.79
N GLY A 213 11.64 12.57 5.27
CA GLY A 213 12.58 13.69 5.17
C GLY A 213 12.06 14.83 4.30
N ILE A 214 11.59 14.52 3.08
CA ILE A 214 11.04 15.52 2.15
C ILE A 214 9.77 16.15 2.74
N LEU A 215 8.88 15.34 3.31
CA LEU A 215 7.65 15.80 3.97
C LEU A 215 7.93 16.79 5.09
N TYR A 216 8.86 16.45 5.98
CA TYR A 216 9.21 17.28 7.13
C TYR A 216 9.88 18.60 6.70
N MET A 217 10.84 18.51 5.78
CA MET A 217 11.54 19.69 5.24
C MET A 217 10.59 20.62 4.51
N SER A 218 9.69 20.06 3.69
CA SER A 218 8.68 20.83 2.97
C SER A 218 7.69 21.49 3.93
N MET A 219 7.25 20.80 4.99
CA MET A 219 6.37 21.39 6.01
C MET A 219 6.99 22.61 6.69
N ASN A 220 8.22 22.47 7.20
CA ASN A 220 8.90 23.54 7.93
C ASN A 220 9.23 24.74 7.05
N SER A 221 9.67 24.47 5.81
CA SER A 221 10.02 25.53 4.87
C SER A 221 8.78 26.18 4.24
N GLY A 222 7.84 25.37 3.76
CA GLY A 222 6.72 25.83 2.92
C GLY A 222 5.58 26.47 3.68
N THR A 223 5.26 26.03 4.91
CA THR A 223 4.15 26.62 5.67
C THR A 223 4.44 28.07 6.08
N ASN A 224 5.70 28.42 6.33
CA ASN A 224 6.13 29.76 6.74
C ASN A 224 6.16 30.80 5.60
N VAL A 225 6.15 30.37 4.33
CA VAL A 225 6.42 31.27 3.20
C VAL A 225 5.25 32.20 2.86
N ILE A 226 4.00 31.72 2.98
CA ILE A 226 2.80 32.54 2.75
C ILE A 226 2.05 32.75 4.07
N ALA A 227 1.68 31.68 4.78
CA ALA A 227 0.98 31.80 6.06
C ALA A 227 1.81 32.58 7.10
N GLY A 228 3.14 32.44 7.09
CA GLY A 228 4.00 33.24 7.96
C GLY A 228 4.08 34.72 7.59
N GLU A 229 3.90 35.08 6.32
CA GLU A 229 3.79 36.49 5.91
C GLU A 229 2.40 37.06 6.23
N LYS A 230 1.36 36.22 6.21
CA LYS A 230 0.01 36.59 6.65
C LYS A 230 -0.01 36.86 8.15
N GLU A 231 0.58 35.95 8.93
CA GLU A 231 0.71 36.08 10.39
C GLU A 231 1.46 37.36 10.79
N LYS A 232 2.49 37.74 10.04
CA LYS A 232 3.29 38.96 10.28
C LYS A 232 2.66 40.24 9.71
N GLY A 233 1.54 40.15 9.01
CA GLY A 233 0.90 41.29 8.33
C GLY A 233 1.68 41.85 7.13
N THR A 234 2.77 41.20 6.70
CA THR A 234 3.62 41.65 5.59
C THR A 234 3.09 41.19 4.23
N PHE A 235 2.14 40.25 4.20
CA PHE A 235 1.60 39.70 2.98
C PHE A 235 0.89 40.71 2.07
N ALA A 236 0.20 41.69 2.67
CA ALA A 236 -0.45 42.79 1.94
C ALA A 236 0.54 43.55 1.03
N ALA A 237 1.76 43.82 1.52
CA ALA A 237 2.80 44.50 0.75
C ALA A 237 3.27 43.67 -0.45
N VAL A 238 3.37 42.34 -0.29
CA VAL A 238 3.68 41.42 -1.39
C VAL A 238 2.56 41.41 -2.43
N LEU A 239 1.30 41.47 -1.99
CA LEU A 239 0.15 41.51 -2.88
C LEU A 239 0.02 42.84 -3.64
N LEU A 240 0.46 43.96 -3.06
CA LEU A 240 0.49 45.28 -3.70
C LEU A 240 1.70 45.49 -4.63
N SER A 241 2.71 44.62 -4.52
CA SER A 241 3.87 44.67 -5.42
C SER A 241 3.44 44.42 -6.89
N PRO A 242 4.17 44.96 -7.88
CA PRO A 242 3.86 44.77 -9.30
C PRO A 242 4.17 43.34 -9.80
N ILE A 243 4.30 42.36 -8.89
CA ILE A 243 4.62 40.97 -9.22
C ILE A 243 3.32 40.18 -9.43
N PRO A 244 3.13 39.52 -10.59
CA PRO A 244 1.99 38.66 -10.84
C PRO A 244 1.84 37.55 -9.80
N ARG A 245 0.61 37.18 -9.43
CA ARG A 245 0.32 36.09 -8.48
C ARG A 245 0.97 34.76 -8.87
N LYS A 246 1.01 34.46 -10.17
CA LYS A 246 1.71 33.29 -10.71
C LYS A 246 3.22 33.29 -10.40
N ASP A 247 3.86 34.46 -10.46
CA ASP A 247 5.30 34.59 -10.23
C ASP A 247 5.61 34.47 -8.73
N ILE A 248 4.67 34.86 -7.84
CA ILE A 248 4.75 34.64 -6.39
C ILE A 248 4.71 33.13 -6.07
N ILE A 249 3.70 32.41 -6.59
CA ILE A 249 3.56 30.98 -6.35
C ILE A 249 4.75 30.19 -6.92
N ILE A 250 5.18 30.48 -8.15
CA ILE A 250 6.34 29.81 -8.77
C ILE A 250 7.63 30.10 -8.01
N GLY A 251 7.86 31.36 -7.61
CA GLY A 251 9.04 31.72 -6.82
C GLY A 251 9.10 30.96 -5.49
N ASN A 252 7.98 30.92 -4.76
CA ASN A 252 7.88 30.18 -3.51
C ASN A 252 8.04 28.67 -3.72
N LEU A 253 7.48 28.11 -4.80
CA LEU A 253 7.63 26.68 -5.14
C LEU A 253 9.09 26.32 -5.34
N ILE A 254 9.83 27.12 -6.12
CA ILE A 254 11.26 26.89 -6.36
C ILE A 254 12.03 26.95 -5.04
N GLY A 255 11.80 27.97 -4.21
CA GLY A 255 12.52 28.12 -2.94
C GLY A 255 12.26 26.98 -1.95
N VAL A 256 11.00 26.57 -1.80
CA VAL A 256 10.61 25.44 -0.93
C VAL A 256 11.14 24.12 -1.47
N SER A 257 11.01 23.88 -2.78
CA SER A 257 11.53 22.68 -3.43
C SER A 257 13.05 22.58 -3.28
N MET A 258 13.79 23.67 -3.42
CA MET A 258 15.25 23.68 -3.20
C MET A 258 15.61 23.32 -1.77
N ALA A 259 14.88 23.86 -0.78
CA ALA A 259 15.13 23.56 0.63
C ALA A 259 14.92 22.08 0.96
N ALA A 260 13.96 21.41 0.34
CA ALA A 260 13.71 19.99 0.51
C ALA A 260 14.60 19.10 -0.39
N ALA A 261 14.95 19.55 -1.60
CA ALA A 261 15.73 18.77 -2.56
C ALA A 261 17.17 18.56 -2.14
N ILE A 262 17.85 19.59 -1.60
CA ILE A 262 19.27 19.50 -1.22
C ILE A 262 19.55 18.30 -0.29
N PRO A 263 18.90 18.17 0.88
CA PRO A 263 19.16 17.03 1.75
C PRO A 263 18.70 15.70 1.16
N ALA A 264 17.58 15.69 0.40
CA ALA A 264 17.06 14.47 -0.22
C ALA A 264 18.00 13.92 -1.31
N VAL A 265 18.54 14.79 -2.16
CA VAL A 265 19.50 14.42 -3.22
C VAL A 265 20.80 13.93 -2.59
N ILE A 266 21.32 14.60 -1.55
CA ILE A 266 22.52 14.13 -0.86
C ILE A 266 22.29 12.74 -0.26
N PHE A 267 21.12 12.47 0.35
CA PHE A 267 20.78 11.13 0.84
C PHE A 267 20.77 10.10 -0.28
N PHE A 268 20.04 10.41 -1.34
CA PHE A 268 19.87 9.51 -2.47
C PHE A 268 21.22 9.17 -3.11
N LEU A 269 22.09 10.17 -3.28
CA LEU A 269 23.46 9.98 -3.75
C LEU A 269 24.26 9.04 -2.84
N ILE A 270 24.20 9.23 -1.52
CA ILE A 270 24.89 8.34 -0.56
C ILE A 270 24.35 6.91 -0.65
N CYS A 271 23.02 6.75 -0.77
CA CYS A 271 22.40 5.46 -0.96
C CYS A 271 22.82 4.79 -2.28
N CYS A 272 23.07 5.56 -3.35
CA CYS A 272 23.57 5.02 -4.62
C CYS A 272 25.08 4.66 -4.59
N ILE A 273 25.85 5.13 -3.60
CA ILE A 273 27.30 4.83 -3.49
C ILE A 273 27.54 3.54 -2.68
N VAL A 274 26.67 3.23 -1.72
CA VAL A 274 26.66 1.91 -1.08
C VAL A 274 26.51 0.85 -2.20
N PRO A 275 27.23 -0.30 -2.16
CA PRO A 275 27.32 -1.28 -3.26
C PRO A 275 26.02 -2.05 -3.49
N PHE A 276 24.95 -1.30 -3.70
CA PHE A 276 23.73 -1.71 -4.30
C PHE A 276 23.94 -1.73 -5.82
N TYR A 277 23.19 -2.61 -6.46
CA TYR A 277 23.16 -2.96 -7.88
C TYR A 277 22.78 -1.80 -8.82
N THR A 278 23.08 -0.55 -8.48
CA THR A 278 22.73 0.60 -9.30
C THR A 278 23.75 0.76 -10.42
N GLY A 279 23.45 0.18 -11.58
CA GLY A 279 24.08 0.61 -12.82
C GLY A 279 23.83 2.12 -13.07
N VAL A 280 24.60 2.71 -13.98
CA VAL A 280 24.50 4.15 -14.37
C VAL A 280 23.06 4.56 -14.71
N TYR A 281 22.24 3.63 -15.22
CA TYR A 281 20.84 3.84 -15.56
C TYR A 281 19.95 4.23 -14.37
N GLY A 282 20.18 3.65 -13.18
CA GLY A 282 19.42 3.98 -11.98
C GLY A 282 19.59 5.46 -11.57
N PHE A 283 20.80 6.01 -11.73
CA PHE A 283 21.08 7.41 -11.42
C PHE A 283 20.34 8.38 -12.34
N ILE A 284 20.32 8.10 -13.64
CA ILE A 284 19.74 8.97 -14.67
C ILE A 284 18.23 9.18 -14.44
N ILE A 285 17.55 8.17 -13.87
CA ILE A 285 16.09 8.16 -13.72
C ILE A 285 15.66 8.43 -12.28
N GLY A 286 16.44 7.97 -11.29
CA GLY A 286 16.14 8.17 -9.88
C GLY A 286 16.13 9.63 -9.47
N LEU A 287 17.01 10.45 -10.06
CA LEU A 287 17.07 11.87 -9.75
C LEU A 287 15.83 12.64 -10.28
N PRO A 288 15.40 12.51 -11.55
CA PRO A 288 14.12 13.05 -12.01
C PRO A 288 12.92 12.60 -11.17
N LEU A 289 12.86 11.32 -10.80
CA LEU A 289 11.79 10.77 -9.98
C LEU A 289 11.77 11.41 -8.58
N LEU A 290 12.93 11.48 -7.92
CA LEU A 290 13.07 12.14 -6.62
C LEU A 290 12.68 13.63 -6.69
N LEU A 291 13.13 14.35 -7.71
CA LEU A 291 12.84 15.77 -7.86
C LEU A 291 11.36 16.03 -8.16
N SER A 292 10.67 15.17 -8.92
CA SER A 292 9.23 15.29 -9.10
C SER A 292 8.45 15.12 -7.79
N LEU A 293 8.89 14.21 -6.92
CA LEU A 293 8.30 14.04 -5.59
C LEU A 293 8.46 15.30 -4.73
N VAL A 294 9.66 15.88 -4.73
CA VAL A 294 9.94 17.10 -3.97
C VAL A 294 9.06 18.25 -4.44
N ILE A 295 8.93 18.44 -5.75
CA ILE A 295 8.08 19.50 -6.33
C ILE A 295 6.62 19.28 -5.95
N PHE A 296 6.14 18.04 -6.01
CA PHE A 296 4.77 17.70 -5.65
C PHE A 296 4.45 18.00 -4.19
N ILE A 297 5.30 17.55 -3.26
CA ILE A 297 5.11 17.82 -1.83
C ILE A 297 5.21 19.33 -1.55
N ALA A 298 6.16 20.04 -2.16
CA ALA A 298 6.29 21.49 -2.03
C ALA A 298 5.04 22.24 -2.54
N ALA A 299 4.47 21.81 -3.68
CA ALA A 299 3.24 22.40 -4.23
C ALA A 299 2.05 22.19 -3.29
N ALA A 300 1.91 20.99 -2.72
CA ALA A 300 0.87 20.68 -1.74
C ALA A 300 1.02 21.50 -0.45
N THR A 301 2.24 21.65 0.07
CA THR A 301 2.50 22.52 1.23
C THR A 301 2.14 23.97 0.94
N LEU A 302 2.46 24.47 -0.26
CA LEU A 302 2.13 25.85 -0.63
C LEU A 302 0.63 26.08 -0.74
N LEU A 303 -0.12 25.12 -1.28
CA LEU A 303 -1.58 25.18 -1.27
C LEU A 303 -2.11 25.32 0.17
N ILE A 304 -1.59 24.51 1.09
CA ILE A 304 -1.97 24.59 2.51
C ILE A 304 -1.56 25.94 3.12
N SER A 305 -0.36 26.44 2.81
CA SER A 305 0.10 27.76 3.26
C SER A 305 -0.76 28.91 2.71
N VAL A 306 -1.27 28.81 1.48
CA VAL A 306 -2.21 29.78 0.89
C VAL A 306 -3.55 29.75 1.61
N MET A 307 -4.04 28.57 2.00
CA MET A 307 -5.35 28.40 2.62
C MET A 307 -5.42 28.81 4.11
N ASN A 308 -4.28 29.08 4.76
CA ASN A 308 -4.19 29.31 6.20
C ASN A 308 -3.61 30.68 6.53
N ASP A 309 -4.04 31.25 7.65
CA ASP A 309 -3.67 32.62 8.07
C ASP A 309 -2.45 32.68 9.00
N SER A 310 -2.06 31.54 9.59
CA SER A 310 -0.89 31.44 10.47
C SER A 310 -0.06 30.18 10.20
N VAL A 311 1.22 30.22 10.60
CA VAL A 311 2.14 29.09 10.45
C VAL A 311 1.64 27.88 11.23
N VAL A 312 1.17 28.08 12.47
CA VAL A 312 0.67 27.00 13.32
C VAL A 312 -0.57 26.33 12.69
N SER A 313 -1.48 27.13 12.12
CA SER A 313 -2.66 26.62 11.41
C SER A 313 -2.24 25.82 10.17
N ALA A 314 -1.30 26.36 9.38
CA ALA A 314 -0.78 25.71 8.18
C ALA A 314 -0.05 24.39 8.48
N GLN A 315 0.82 24.37 9.50
CA GLN A 315 1.53 23.17 9.94
C GLN A 315 0.58 22.07 10.38
N THR A 316 -0.52 22.42 11.01
CA THR A 316 -1.45 21.36 11.41
C THR A 316 -2.41 20.96 10.30
N ALA A 317 -2.79 21.88 9.42
CA ALA A 317 -3.49 21.51 8.18
C ALA A 317 -2.62 20.62 7.27
N TYR A 318 -1.30 20.60 7.49
CA TYR A 318 -0.35 19.69 6.87
C TYR A 318 -0.35 18.27 7.48
N LEU A 319 -0.70 18.10 8.76
CA LEU A 319 -0.69 16.77 9.40
C LEU A 319 -1.53 15.72 8.66
N PRO A 320 -2.76 15.99 8.20
CA PRO A 320 -3.51 15.02 7.40
C PRO A 320 -2.76 14.58 6.13
N LEU A 321 -2.12 15.52 5.42
CA LEU A 321 -1.30 15.21 4.25
C LEU A 321 -0.08 14.35 4.63
N PHE A 322 0.59 14.69 5.75
CA PHE A 322 1.70 13.91 6.28
C PHE A 322 1.29 12.47 6.59
N PHE A 323 0.21 12.27 7.34
CA PHE A 323 -0.26 10.94 7.71
C PHE A 323 -0.72 10.14 6.49
N ILE A 324 -1.46 10.74 5.55
CA ILE A 324 -1.85 10.08 4.30
C ILE A 324 -0.64 9.58 3.54
N LEU A 325 0.41 10.40 3.41
CA LEU A 325 1.61 10.03 2.65
C LEU A 325 2.45 8.96 3.35
N VAL A 326 2.60 9.03 4.68
CA VAL A 326 3.26 7.98 5.46
C VAL A 326 2.48 6.67 5.39
N THR A 327 1.16 6.74 5.50
CA THR A 327 0.24 5.62 5.30
C THR A 327 0.48 4.96 3.93
N ILE A 328 0.55 5.73 2.85
CA ILE A 328 0.80 5.18 1.51
C ILE A 328 2.15 4.44 1.47
N CYS A 329 3.20 5.01 2.09
CA CYS A 329 4.49 4.34 2.17
C CYS A 329 4.39 2.98 2.88
N ILE A 330 3.67 2.91 4.00
CA ILE A 330 3.45 1.64 4.74
C ILE A 330 2.72 0.63 3.85
N THR A 331 1.71 1.06 3.09
CA THR A 331 0.97 0.16 2.18
C THR A 331 1.85 -0.35 1.03
N CYS A 332 2.83 0.45 0.60
CA CYS A 332 3.80 0.01 -0.38
C CYS A 332 4.72 -1.06 0.19
N ILE A 333 5.16 -0.91 1.46
CA ILE A 333 5.99 -1.89 2.18
C ILE A 333 5.27 -3.24 2.31
N GLN A 334 3.95 -3.23 2.54
CA GLN A 334 3.17 -4.46 2.66
C GLN A 334 3.05 -5.24 1.34
N ASN A 335 3.16 -4.56 0.19
CA ASN A 335 2.95 -5.16 -1.13
C ASN A 335 4.17 -4.97 -2.05
N VAL A 336 5.40 -4.95 -1.50
CA VAL A 336 6.62 -4.69 -2.28
C VAL A 336 6.77 -5.64 -3.46
N ASP A 337 6.53 -6.93 -3.24
CA ASP A 337 6.77 -7.97 -4.24
C ASP A 337 5.54 -8.28 -5.12
N GLN A 338 4.35 -7.76 -4.75
CA GLN A 338 3.07 -8.08 -5.39
C GLN A 338 2.41 -6.85 -6.06
N ALA A 339 3.14 -5.74 -6.20
CA ALA A 339 2.60 -4.51 -6.74
C ALA A 339 2.33 -4.63 -8.26
N GLU A 340 1.05 -4.62 -8.64
CA GLU A 340 0.59 -4.49 -10.02
C GLU A 340 1.23 -3.28 -10.73
N SER A 341 1.60 -3.44 -12.01
CA SER A 341 2.31 -2.40 -12.77
C SER A 341 1.57 -1.06 -12.83
N VAL A 342 0.23 -1.09 -12.79
CA VAL A 342 -0.62 0.11 -12.78
C VAL A 342 -0.36 0.98 -11.55
N TYR A 343 -0.09 0.38 -10.38
CA TYR A 343 0.20 1.14 -9.16
C TYR A 343 1.55 1.87 -9.24
N LYS A 344 2.51 1.33 -10.01
CA LYS A 344 3.79 1.99 -10.27
C LYS A 344 3.66 3.28 -11.11
N TRP A 345 2.51 3.53 -11.74
CA TRP A 345 2.25 4.77 -12.51
C TRP A 345 1.60 5.88 -11.69
N VAL A 346 0.98 5.51 -10.56
CA VAL A 346 0.26 6.43 -9.70
C VAL A 346 1.27 7.27 -8.91
N PRO A 347 1.14 8.61 -8.88
CA PRO A 347 1.98 9.47 -8.04
C PRO A 347 2.04 8.95 -6.59
N ILE A 348 3.15 9.22 -5.90
CA ILE A 348 3.50 8.67 -4.57
C ILE A 348 3.81 7.17 -4.59
N TYR A 349 2.89 6.29 -5.03
CA TYR A 349 3.12 4.84 -5.10
C TYR A 349 4.28 4.51 -6.06
N GLY A 350 4.25 5.06 -7.27
CA GLY A 350 5.30 4.91 -8.27
C GLY A 350 6.64 5.49 -7.85
N HIS A 351 6.67 6.52 -6.99
CA HIS A 351 7.93 7.00 -6.43
C HIS A 351 8.48 6.05 -5.38
N PHE A 352 7.62 5.49 -4.52
CA PHE A 352 8.07 4.57 -3.50
C PHE A 352 8.67 3.31 -4.14
N TYR A 353 7.92 2.66 -5.03
CA TYR A 353 8.38 1.47 -5.75
C TYR A 353 9.55 1.77 -6.69
N GLY A 354 9.48 2.89 -7.43
CA GLY A 354 10.53 3.28 -8.35
C GLY A 354 11.84 3.64 -7.66
N LEU A 355 11.81 4.37 -6.53
CA LEU A 355 13.02 4.66 -5.76
C LEU A 355 13.62 3.39 -5.15
N GLY A 356 12.79 2.41 -4.77
CA GLY A 356 13.25 1.11 -4.30
C GLY A 356 13.91 0.26 -5.40
N SER A 357 13.24 0.11 -6.55
CA SER A 357 13.79 -0.67 -7.67
C SER A 357 15.06 -0.06 -8.24
N ILE A 358 15.13 1.28 -8.33
CA ILE A 358 16.32 2.01 -8.77
C ILE A 358 17.52 1.76 -7.84
N LEU A 359 17.29 1.50 -6.54
CA LEU A 359 18.33 1.17 -5.56
C LEU A 359 18.62 -0.33 -5.48
N THR A 360 17.86 -1.19 -6.14
CA THR A 360 18.11 -2.63 -6.20
C THR A 360 18.47 -3.00 -7.62
N ASN A 361 17.61 -3.67 -8.39
CA ASN A 361 17.84 -3.94 -9.80
C ASN A 361 16.85 -3.13 -10.64
N CYS A 362 17.34 -2.45 -11.68
CA CYS A 362 16.52 -1.56 -12.51
C CYS A 362 16.37 -2.11 -13.93
N ASP A 363 15.19 -2.67 -14.21
CA ASP A 363 14.84 -3.18 -15.53
C ASP A 363 14.24 -2.09 -16.42
N ILE A 364 14.22 -2.31 -17.74
CA ILE A 364 13.65 -1.35 -18.71
C ILE A 364 12.18 -1.00 -18.43
N TYR A 365 11.42 -1.92 -17.82
CA TYR A 365 10.05 -1.68 -17.41
C TYR A 365 9.97 -0.71 -16.21
N ASP A 366 10.90 -0.78 -15.28
CA ASP A 366 10.94 0.16 -14.14
C ASP A 366 11.34 1.56 -14.58
N ILE A 367 12.19 1.67 -15.62
CA ILE A 367 12.50 2.94 -16.28
C ILE A 367 11.23 3.59 -16.85
N LEU A 368 10.43 2.81 -17.59
CA LEU A 368 9.19 3.29 -18.18
C LEU A 368 8.20 3.70 -17.09
N ASN A 369 8.02 2.88 -16.05
CA ASN A 369 7.13 3.14 -14.93
C ASN A 369 7.52 4.42 -14.19
N ALA A 370 8.80 4.59 -13.87
CA ALA A 370 9.34 5.79 -13.21
C ALA A 370 9.10 7.04 -14.07
N THR A 371 9.32 6.96 -15.39
CA THR A 371 9.09 8.07 -16.32
C THR A 371 7.62 8.48 -16.35
N ILE A 372 6.70 7.52 -16.45
CA ILE A 372 5.25 7.77 -16.42
C ILE A 372 4.86 8.41 -15.09
N CYS A 373 5.37 7.89 -13.97
CA CYS A 373 5.12 8.43 -12.64
C CYS A 373 5.64 9.86 -12.49
N THR A 374 6.85 10.17 -12.98
CA THR A 374 7.40 11.52 -12.98
C THR A 374 6.51 12.49 -13.75
N ILE A 375 6.07 12.13 -14.95
CA ILE A 375 5.20 12.97 -15.78
C ILE A 375 3.84 13.19 -15.09
N SER A 376 3.20 12.13 -14.61
CA SER A 376 1.89 12.21 -13.94
C SER A 376 1.96 13.09 -12.68
N THR A 377 3.06 13.00 -11.95
CA THR A 377 3.32 13.79 -10.74
C THR A 377 3.56 15.26 -11.04
N LEU A 378 4.30 15.59 -12.09
CA LEU A 378 4.52 16.98 -12.51
C LEU A 378 3.22 17.62 -13.01
N ILE A 379 2.38 16.87 -13.72
CA ILE A 379 1.04 17.33 -14.12
C ILE A 379 0.20 17.65 -12.89
N LEU A 380 0.15 16.74 -11.91
CA LEU A 380 -0.60 16.94 -10.67
C LEU A 380 -0.08 18.14 -9.86
N SER A 381 1.24 18.30 -9.79
CA SER A 381 1.89 19.47 -9.17
C SER A 381 1.48 20.78 -9.87
N GLY A 382 1.44 20.78 -11.20
CA GLY A 382 0.96 21.91 -12.00
C GLY A 382 -0.50 22.27 -11.71
N VAL A 383 -1.37 21.27 -11.58
CA VAL A 383 -2.78 21.48 -11.18
C VAL A 383 -2.87 22.11 -9.79
N ILE A 384 -2.14 21.59 -8.81
CA ILE A 384 -2.09 22.16 -7.46
C ILE A 384 -1.63 23.63 -7.50
N CYS A 385 -0.59 23.94 -8.28
CA CYS A 385 -0.13 25.31 -8.46
C CYS A 385 -1.20 26.21 -9.11
N MET A 386 -1.93 25.72 -10.11
CA MET A 386 -3.04 26.49 -10.72
C MET A 386 -4.15 26.80 -9.71
N VAL A 387 -4.51 25.83 -8.87
CA VAL A 387 -5.47 26.04 -7.78
C VAL A 387 -4.94 27.07 -6.78
N SER A 388 -3.69 26.95 -6.36
CA SER A 388 -3.04 27.93 -5.45
C SER A 388 -3.03 29.34 -6.04
N ILE A 389 -2.73 29.49 -7.34
CA ILE A 389 -2.76 30.78 -8.03
C ILE A 389 -4.19 31.34 -8.05
N LYS A 390 -5.19 30.50 -8.32
CA LYS A 390 -6.59 30.93 -8.37
C LYS A 390 -7.08 31.37 -6.99
N LEU A 391 -6.79 30.59 -5.94
CA LEU A 391 -7.12 30.95 -4.56
C LEU A 391 -6.47 32.28 -4.18
N LEU A 392 -5.20 32.45 -4.49
CA LEU A 392 -4.47 33.69 -4.23
C LEU A 392 -5.03 34.90 -5.01
N SER A 393 -5.64 34.67 -6.17
CA SER A 393 -6.30 35.74 -6.94
C SER A 393 -7.69 36.12 -6.41
N LEU A 394 -8.34 35.22 -5.67
CA LEU A 394 -9.64 35.44 -5.05
C LEU A 394 -9.52 36.07 -3.65
N GLU A 395 -8.30 36.14 -3.13
CA GLU A 395 -7.99 36.72 -1.84
C GLU A 395 -8.15 38.24 -1.91
N ALA A 396 -9.39 38.70 -1.66
CA ALA A 396 -9.71 40.10 -1.48
C ALA A 396 -9.24 40.54 -0.09
N PHE A 397 -8.67 41.75 0.01
CA PHE A 397 -8.31 42.37 1.27
C PHE A 397 -9.49 42.29 2.26
N THR A 398 -9.41 41.39 3.24
CA THR A 398 -10.04 41.61 4.53
C THR A 398 -9.25 42.72 5.19
N VAL A 399 -9.60 43.96 4.81
CA VAL A 399 -9.37 45.10 5.68
C VAL A 399 -10.07 44.72 6.99
N TYR A 400 -9.29 44.48 8.04
CA TYR A 400 -9.81 44.40 9.39
C TYR A 400 -10.32 45.81 9.74
N THR A 401 -11.57 46.11 9.38
CA THR A 401 -12.32 47.24 9.95
C THR A 401 -13.17 46.72 11.11
N ASP A 402 -12.85 47.26 12.28
CA ASP A 402 -13.74 47.65 13.38
C ASP A 402 -14.32 46.60 14.33
N ALA A 403 -13.80 46.63 15.57
CA ALA A 403 -14.39 47.31 16.73
C ALA A 403 -15.90 47.23 17.04
N ASP A 404 -16.73 46.45 16.34
CA ASP A 404 -18.19 46.40 16.59
C ASP A 404 -18.82 44.98 16.55
N SER A 405 -18.02 43.90 16.48
CA SER A 405 -18.54 42.51 16.37
C SER A 405 -18.90 41.81 17.70
N ASP A 406 -18.72 42.47 18.84
CA ASP A 406 -18.61 41.85 20.17
C ASP A 406 -19.89 41.18 20.72
N LYS A 407 -21.04 41.31 20.03
CA LYS A 407 -22.31 40.68 20.41
C LYS A 407 -22.64 39.38 19.68
N LYS A 408 -22.07 39.12 18.49
CA LYS A 408 -22.28 37.83 17.77
C LYS A 408 -21.28 36.76 18.20
N ASP A 409 -20.13 37.14 18.74
CA ASP A 409 -19.02 36.23 19.09
C ASP A 409 -19.18 35.46 20.41
N ARG A 410 -20.08 35.87 21.31
CA ARG A 410 -20.32 35.13 22.57
C ARG A 410 -20.89 33.71 22.36
N ARG A 411 -21.53 33.44 21.23
CA ARG A 411 -22.01 32.08 20.87
C ARG A 411 -20.87 31.14 20.49
N PHE A 412 -19.81 31.65 19.87
CA PHE A 412 -18.62 30.87 19.53
C PHE A 412 -17.74 30.56 20.74
N LEU A 413 -17.72 31.43 21.75
CA LEU A 413 -16.96 31.23 22.99
C LEU A 413 -17.59 30.19 23.95
N THR A 414 -18.87 29.84 23.77
CA THR A 414 -19.62 28.97 24.69
C THR A 414 -19.76 27.52 24.21
N ASP A 415 -19.62 27.24 22.92
CA ASP A 415 -19.67 25.87 22.37
C ASP A 415 -18.27 25.20 22.48
N PRO A 416 -18.15 24.06 23.19
CA PRO A 416 -16.88 23.32 23.32
C PRO A 416 -16.25 22.98 21.97
N ALA A 417 -17.06 22.82 20.92
CA ALA A 417 -16.62 22.51 19.58
C ALA A 417 -15.82 23.65 18.91
N TYR A 418 -15.73 24.86 19.47
CA TYR A 418 -14.90 25.97 18.95
C TYR A 418 -13.75 26.37 19.89
N ARG A 419 -13.63 25.75 21.08
CA ARG A 419 -12.53 26.04 22.02
C ARG A 419 -11.16 25.55 21.52
N LYS A 420 -11.15 24.48 20.73
CA LYS A 420 -9.94 23.89 20.15
C LYS A 420 -9.65 24.51 18.79
N SER A 421 -8.38 24.79 18.50
CA SER A 421 -7.95 25.07 17.14
C SER A 421 -8.40 23.92 16.21
N LEU A 422 -8.77 24.20 14.95
CA LEU A 422 -9.05 23.14 13.95
C LEU A 422 -7.97 22.04 13.94
N PRO A 423 -6.68 22.39 14.05
CA PRO A 423 -5.57 21.50 14.38
C PRO A 423 -5.83 20.47 15.50
N GLU A 424 -5.99 20.95 16.72
CA GLU A 424 -6.24 20.14 17.92
C GLU A 424 -7.54 19.36 17.82
N PHE A 425 -8.54 19.91 17.15
CA PHE A 425 -9.80 19.25 16.90
C PHE A 425 -9.61 18.04 15.98
N LEU A 426 -8.88 18.18 14.88
CA LEU A 426 -8.60 17.06 13.97
C LEU A 426 -7.75 15.99 14.66
N ILE A 427 -6.73 16.37 15.43
CA ILE A 427 -5.94 15.42 16.23
C ILE A 427 -6.84 14.68 17.22
N ASP A 428 -7.69 15.38 17.98
CA ASP A 428 -8.63 14.75 18.91
C ASP A 428 -9.61 13.80 18.19
N ARG A 429 -10.05 14.14 16.98
CA ARG A 429 -10.96 13.30 16.18
C ARG A 429 -10.27 12.14 15.46
N ILE A 430 -8.94 12.17 15.30
CA ILE A 430 -8.14 11.09 14.70
C ILE A 430 -7.58 10.16 15.78
N THR A 431 -6.95 10.72 16.82
CA THR A 431 -6.27 9.96 17.87
C THR A 431 -7.26 9.23 18.79
N TYR A 432 -8.40 9.83 19.11
CA TYR A 432 -9.37 9.21 20.01
C TYR A 432 -9.92 7.86 19.48
N PRO A 433 -10.37 7.76 18.20
CA PRO A 433 -10.65 6.48 17.57
C PRO A 433 -9.56 5.42 17.74
N LEU A 434 -8.32 5.77 17.37
CA LEU A 434 -7.21 4.84 17.31
C LEU A 434 -6.88 4.34 18.72
N VAL A 435 -6.82 5.23 19.71
CA VAL A 435 -6.52 4.85 21.10
C VAL A 435 -7.57 3.90 21.65
N ILE A 436 -8.86 4.17 21.46
CA ILE A 436 -9.90 3.30 22.03
C ILE A 436 -9.93 1.97 21.29
N LEU A 437 -9.78 1.97 19.96
CA LEU A 437 -9.69 0.75 19.18
C LEU A 437 -8.51 -0.12 19.63
N SER A 438 -7.31 0.47 19.78
CA SER A 438 -6.13 -0.25 20.27
C SER A 438 -6.32 -0.81 21.68
N VAL A 439 -6.95 -0.05 22.59
CA VAL A 439 -7.26 -0.55 23.94
C VAL A 439 -8.23 -1.74 23.87
N ALA A 440 -9.28 -1.65 23.06
CA ALA A 440 -10.25 -2.74 22.88
C ALA A 440 -9.59 -3.99 22.28
N GLN A 441 -8.73 -3.82 21.26
CA GLN A 441 -7.96 -4.91 20.65
C GLN A 441 -7.01 -5.58 21.64
N ILE A 442 -6.28 -4.81 22.46
CA ILE A 442 -5.39 -5.34 23.49
C ILE A 442 -6.19 -6.16 24.52
N LEU A 443 -7.35 -5.66 24.96
CA LEU A 443 -8.20 -6.40 25.90
C LEU A 443 -8.75 -7.70 25.30
N ALA A 444 -9.02 -7.73 24.00
CA ALA A 444 -9.50 -8.92 23.30
C ALA A 444 -8.38 -9.93 22.98
N ILE A 445 -7.16 -9.48 22.70
CA ILE A 445 -6.06 -10.37 22.31
C ILE A 445 -5.45 -11.11 23.52
N ILE A 446 -5.40 -10.48 24.71
CA ILE A 446 -4.78 -11.09 25.90
C ILE A 446 -5.39 -12.47 26.25
N PRO A 447 -6.72 -12.62 26.37
CA PRO A 447 -7.31 -13.94 26.67
C PRO A 447 -7.09 -14.95 25.55
N THR A 448 -7.02 -14.49 24.30
CA THR A 448 -6.75 -15.33 23.13
C THR A 448 -5.32 -15.88 23.18
N ILE A 449 -4.34 -15.04 23.51
CA ILE A 449 -2.95 -15.47 23.71
C ILE A 449 -2.85 -16.48 24.87
N ILE A 450 -3.54 -16.24 25.98
CA ILE A 450 -3.58 -17.16 27.14
C ILE A 450 -4.20 -18.51 26.75
N LYS A 451 -5.25 -18.51 25.93
CA LYS A 451 -5.85 -19.75 25.39
C LYS A 451 -4.85 -20.49 24.49
N TYR A 452 -4.15 -19.78 23.62
CA TYR A 452 -3.20 -20.37 22.68
C TYR A 452 -1.92 -20.88 23.35
N SER A 453 -1.46 -20.26 24.44
CA SER A 453 -0.24 -20.69 25.13
C SER A 453 -0.32 -22.08 25.76
N GLY A 454 -1.54 -22.64 25.90
CA GLY A 454 -1.79 -24.01 26.34
C GLY A 454 -1.97 -25.03 25.21
N ASP A 455 -1.92 -24.63 23.94
CA ASP A 455 -2.15 -25.49 22.77
C ASP A 455 -0.82 -26.04 22.21
N SER A 456 -0.78 -27.30 21.80
CA SER A 456 0.41 -27.92 21.20
C SER A 456 0.85 -27.21 19.92
N ARG A 457 -0.07 -26.58 19.18
CA ARG A 457 0.22 -25.77 17.99
C ARG A 457 1.07 -24.54 18.31
N TYR A 458 0.94 -23.98 19.51
CA TYR A 458 1.80 -22.87 19.95
C TYR A 458 3.23 -23.35 20.24
N ALA A 459 3.40 -24.57 20.73
CA ALA A 459 4.73 -25.15 20.92
C ALA A 459 5.43 -25.44 19.57
N GLU A 460 4.70 -25.95 18.58
CA GLU A 460 5.18 -26.10 17.20
C GLU A 460 5.56 -24.76 16.57
N PHE A 461 4.76 -23.71 16.82
CA PHE A 461 5.08 -22.35 16.41
C PHE A 461 6.36 -21.79 17.05
N ILE A 462 6.52 -21.92 18.37
CA ILE A 462 7.73 -21.49 19.09
C ILE A 462 8.96 -22.28 18.59
N ALA A 463 8.78 -23.55 18.23
CA ALA A 463 9.83 -24.33 17.59
C ALA A 463 10.16 -23.79 16.19
N GLY A 464 9.16 -23.41 15.38
CA GLY A 464 9.36 -22.78 14.06
C GLY A 464 10.07 -21.43 14.12
N LEU A 465 9.83 -20.62 15.17
CA LEU A 465 10.58 -19.37 15.40
C LEU A 465 12.09 -19.60 15.61
N ARG A 466 12.50 -20.80 16.05
CA ARG A 466 13.91 -21.15 16.25
C ARG A 466 14.66 -21.34 14.92
N ASP A 467 13.93 -21.65 13.85
CA ASP A 467 14.48 -21.94 12.53
C ASP A 467 14.37 -20.76 11.55
N VAL A 468 13.88 -19.61 12.02
CA VAL A 468 13.80 -18.37 11.23
C VAL A 468 15.21 -17.81 10.99
N LYS A 469 15.62 -17.74 9.72
CA LYS A 469 16.99 -17.36 9.31
C LYS A 469 17.08 -15.95 8.73
N SER A 470 15.95 -15.31 8.42
CA SER A 470 15.93 -13.99 7.76
C SER A 470 14.91 -13.01 8.36
N ILE A 471 15.18 -11.70 8.24
CA ILE A 471 14.26 -10.62 8.66
C ILE A 471 12.89 -10.72 7.95
N PRO A 472 12.80 -11.00 6.63
CA PRO A 472 11.52 -11.23 5.96
C PRO A 472 10.72 -12.40 6.55
N GLU A 473 11.37 -13.51 6.91
CA GLU A 473 10.70 -14.63 7.58
C GLU A 473 10.19 -14.23 8.97
N ILE A 474 10.95 -13.46 9.76
CA ILE A 474 10.47 -12.94 11.08
C ILE A 474 9.18 -12.15 10.89
N ILE A 475 9.14 -11.26 9.89
CA ILE A 475 7.98 -10.42 9.61
C ILE A 475 6.80 -11.27 9.12
N SER A 476 7.03 -12.19 8.19
CA SER A 476 6.01 -13.10 7.66
C SER A 476 5.39 -13.94 8.77
N VAL A 477 6.23 -14.59 9.59
CA VAL A 477 5.81 -15.40 10.73
C VAL A 477 5.06 -14.55 11.76
N SER A 478 5.48 -13.31 12.01
CA SER A 478 4.76 -12.39 12.90
C SER A 478 3.37 -12.04 12.39
N PHE A 479 3.21 -11.80 11.08
CA PHE A 479 1.89 -11.52 10.48
C PHE A 479 0.99 -12.75 10.48
N GLU A 480 1.52 -13.94 10.22
CA GLU A 480 0.78 -15.19 10.28
C GLU A 480 0.22 -15.43 11.70
N VAL A 481 1.04 -15.20 12.72
CA VAL A 481 0.63 -15.31 14.13
C VAL A 481 -0.48 -14.33 14.50
N ILE A 482 -0.32 -13.08 14.09
CA ILE A 482 -1.34 -12.06 14.31
C ILE A 482 -2.63 -12.50 13.62
N SER A 483 -2.56 -12.97 12.37
CA SER A 483 -3.72 -13.45 11.62
C SER A 483 -4.44 -14.61 12.33
N ILE A 484 -3.68 -15.58 12.86
CA ILE A 484 -4.22 -16.70 13.64
C ILE A 484 -5.00 -16.20 14.86
N PHE A 485 -4.41 -15.27 15.63
CA PHE A 485 -5.09 -14.72 16.81
C PHE A 485 -6.31 -13.89 16.45
N LEU A 486 -6.24 -13.07 15.40
CA LEU A 486 -7.35 -12.24 14.94
C LEU A 486 -8.52 -13.07 14.38
N SER A 487 -8.25 -14.27 13.90
CA SER A 487 -9.24 -15.20 13.35
C SER A 487 -9.83 -16.16 14.38
N ASP A 488 -9.36 -16.12 15.64
CA ASP A 488 -9.86 -17.01 16.70
C ASP A 488 -11.28 -16.62 17.15
N PRO A 489 -12.20 -17.58 17.36
CA PRO A 489 -13.57 -17.28 17.78
C PRO A 489 -13.66 -16.53 19.12
N LEU A 490 -12.74 -16.78 20.06
CA LEU A 490 -12.68 -16.06 21.33
C LEU A 490 -12.31 -14.59 21.09
N PHE A 491 -11.31 -14.34 20.25
CA PHE A 491 -10.93 -12.98 19.88
C PHE A 491 -12.10 -12.24 19.23
N LEU A 492 -12.78 -12.86 18.25
CA LEU A 492 -13.92 -12.25 17.55
C LEU A 492 -15.08 -11.92 18.52
N ALA A 493 -15.37 -12.81 19.47
CA ALA A 493 -16.40 -12.59 20.49
C ALA A 493 -16.03 -11.43 21.44
N LEU A 494 -14.77 -11.40 21.91
CA LEU A 494 -14.28 -10.33 22.78
C LEU A 494 -14.20 -8.99 22.05
N MET A 495 -13.84 -8.99 20.77
CA MET A 495 -13.88 -7.79 19.92
C MET A 495 -15.32 -7.30 19.73
N GLY A 496 -16.30 -8.19 19.59
CA GLY A 496 -17.72 -7.83 19.62
C GLY A 496 -18.10 -7.01 20.87
N LEU A 497 -17.63 -7.43 22.05
CA LEU A 497 -17.78 -6.66 23.30
C LEU A 497 -16.96 -5.38 23.30
N GLY A 498 -15.75 -5.41 22.74
CA GLY A 498 -14.89 -4.24 22.55
C GLY A 498 -15.55 -3.14 21.71
N TYR A 499 -16.25 -3.49 20.63
CA TYR A 499 -17.01 -2.53 19.82
C TYR A 499 -18.16 -1.89 20.60
N LEU A 500 -18.85 -2.65 21.46
CA LEU A 500 -19.86 -2.08 22.37
C LEU A 500 -19.24 -1.12 23.40
N LEU A 501 -18.04 -1.44 23.90
CA LEU A 501 -17.27 -0.55 24.77
C LEU A 501 -16.90 0.75 24.04
N ILE A 502 -16.42 0.67 22.79
CA ILE A 502 -16.10 1.85 21.97
C ILE A 502 -17.33 2.75 21.79
N ILE A 503 -18.48 2.18 21.42
CA ILE A 503 -19.74 2.93 21.31
C ILE A 503 -20.08 3.63 22.63
N THR A 504 -19.90 2.92 23.75
CA THR A 504 -20.12 3.48 25.10
C THR A 504 -19.17 4.63 25.39
N CYS A 505 -17.89 4.53 25.03
CA CYS A 505 -16.93 5.61 25.16
C CYS A 505 -17.36 6.87 24.38
N TYR A 506 -17.86 6.73 23.14
CA TYR A 506 -18.38 7.87 22.37
C TYR A 506 -19.61 8.51 23.01
N VAL A 507 -20.52 7.71 23.57
CA VAL A 507 -21.68 8.24 24.32
C VAL A 507 -21.24 9.02 25.56
N LEU A 508 -20.28 8.48 26.33
CA LEU A 508 -19.74 9.14 27.53
C LEU A 508 -18.92 10.41 27.19
N LYS A 509 -18.16 10.38 26.11
CA LYS A 509 -17.41 11.53 25.60
C LYS A 509 -18.35 12.65 25.22
N THR A 510 -19.44 12.33 24.52
CA THR A 510 -20.49 13.29 24.15
C THR A 510 -21.16 13.90 25.39
N ARG A 511 -21.36 13.11 26.45
CA ARG A 511 -21.86 13.61 27.74
C ARG A 511 -20.95 14.69 28.35
N LYS A 512 -19.63 14.52 28.23
CA LYS A 512 -18.62 15.48 28.71
C LYS A 512 -18.56 16.74 27.84
N ASP A 513 -18.66 16.56 26.52
CA ASP A 513 -18.53 17.62 25.53
C ASP A 513 -19.85 18.41 25.31
N MET A 514 -20.89 18.09 26.09
CA MET A 514 -22.22 18.68 25.94
C MET A 514 -22.27 20.15 26.40
N PRO A 515 -22.91 21.06 25.64
CA PRO A 515 -23.06 22.47 26.01
C PRO A 515 -23.74 22.65 27.36
N VAL A 516 -23.33 23.70 28.10
CA VAL A 516 -23.97 24.10 29.36
C VAL A 516 -25.45 24.40 29.11
N GLY A 517 -26.35 23.75 29.86
CA GLY A 517 -27.81 23.91 29.73
C GLY A 517 -28.53 22.83 28.91
N LYS A 518 -27.82 21.91 28.22
CA LYS A 518 -28.44 20.71 27.63
C LYS A 518 -28.44 19.53 28.62
N SER A 519 -29.48 18.69 28.57
CA SER A 519 -29.60 17.49 29.41
C SER A 519 -28.47 16.50 29.13
N ARG A 520 -27.72 16.12 30.17
CA ARG A 520 -26.64 15.13 30.13
C ARG A 520 -27.12 13.70 30.45
N ASP A 521 -28.42 13.45 30.29
CA ASP A 521 -28.97 12.11 30.42
C ASP A 521 -28.50 11.19 29.28
N LEU A 522 -28.59 9.88 29.51
CA LEU A 522 -28.11 8.87 28.56
C LEU A 522 -28.85 8.96 27.21
N LYS A 523 -30.16 9.18 27.25
CA LYS A 523 -31.02 9.24 26.06
C LYS A 523 -30.62 10.39 25.12
N THR A 524 -30.31 11.55 25.67
CA THR A 524 -29.87 12.73 24.92
C THR A 524 -28.46 12.51 24.36
N CYS A 525 -27.57 11.88 25.12
CA CYS A 525 -26.23 11.53 24.64
C CYS A 525 -26.27 10.54 23.47
N MET A 526 -27.08 9.47 23.59
CA MET A 526 -27.31 8.50 22.51
C MET A 526 -27.90 9.16 21.27
N THR A 527 -28.88 10.04 21.44
CA THR A 527 -29.48 10.79 20.34
C THR A 527 -28.45 11.70 19.64
N THR A 528 -27.55 12.31 20.40
CA THR A 528 -26.51 13.21 19.88
C THR A 528 -25.51 12.47 18.99
N VAL A 529 -25.17 11.22 19.30
CA VAL A 529 -24.32 10.36 18.46
C VAL A 529 -25.12 9.62 17.35
N GLY A 530 -26.37 10.01 17.10
CA GLY A 530 -27.22 9.42 16.06
C GLY A 530 -27.94 8.13 16.44
N LEU A 531 -27.72 7.58 17.64
CA LEU A 531 -28.38 6.38 18.17
C LEU A 531 -29.77 6.70 18.77
N THR A 532 -30.60 7.42 18.02
CA THR A 532 -31.97 7.72 18.45
C THR A 532 -32.82 6.43 18.39
N LEU A 533 -33.34 6.00 19.53
CA LEU A 533 -34.26 4.87 19.61
C LEU A 533 -35.69 5.34 19.34
N GLN A 534 -36.22 4.97 18.18
CA GLN A 534 -37.58 5.23 17.73
C GLN A 534 -38.20 3.92 17.23
N LYS A 535 -39.54 3.86 17.09
CA LYS A 535 -40.22 2.69 16.52
C LYS A 535 -39.69 2.32 15.13
N SER A 536 -39.28 3.31 14.34
CA SER A 536 -38.69 3.11 13.01
C SER A 536 -37.21 2.67 13.02
N SER A 537 -36.52 2.67 14.16
CA SER A 537 -35.08 2.34 14.19
C SER A 537 -34.83 0.90 13.77
N LEU A 538 -35.66 -0.04 14.24
CA LEU A 538 -35.58 -1.45 13.83
C LEU A 538 -35.87 -1.61 12.34
N THR A 539 -36.93 -0.98 11.83
CA THR A 539 -37.25 -1.06 10.38
C THR A 539 -36.15 -0.45 9.52
N LYS A 540 -35.49 0.62 9.98
CA LYS A 540 -34.34 1.21 9.28
C LYS A 540 -33.14 0.27 9.29
N TYR A 541 -32.84 -0.36 10.43
CA TYR A 541 -31.76 -1.34 10.53
C TYR A 541 -32.00 -2.56 9.62
N LEU A 542 -33.22 -3.13 9.65
CA LEU A 542 -33.59 -4.25 8.77
C LEU A 542 -33.56 -3.85 7.28
N GLY A 543 -34.04 -2.65 6.93
CA GLY A 543 -33.89 -2.12 5.57
C GLY A 543 -32.44 -1.92 5.16
N GLY A 544 -31.58 -1.57 6.12
CA GLY A 544 -30.13 -1.53 5.98
C GLY A 544 -29.56 -2.90 5.66
N LEU A 545 -29.93 -3.95 6.41
CA LEU A 545 -29.47 -5.32 6.16
C LEU A 545 -29.78 -5.76 4.71
N VAL A 546 -31.02 -5.52 4.26
CA VAL A 546 -31.43 -5.81 2.87
C VAL A 546 -30.57 -5.05 1.86
N LEU A 547 -30.31 -3.76 2.10
CA LEU A 547 -29.46 -2.94 1.25
C LEU A 547 -28.02 -3.48 1.18
N GLY A 548 -27.40 -3.77 2.33
CA GLY A 548 -26.03 -4.28 2.39
C GLY A 548 -25.89 -5.63 1.69
N THR A 549 -26.81 -6.56 1.92
CA THR A 549 -26.86 -7.86 1.22
C THR A 549 -27.02 -7.68 -0.28
N ALA A 550 -27.92 -6.78 -0.72
CA ALA A 550 -28.12 -6.53 -2.15
C ALA A 550 -26.87 -5.96 -2.83
N LEU A 551 -26.19 -5.01 -2.19
CA LEU A 551 -24.96 -4.42 -2.72
C LEU A 551 -23.84 -5.46 -2.84
N MET A 552 -23.57 -6.22 -1.78
CA MET A 552 -22.49 -7.22 -1.80
C MET A 552 -22.80 -8.38 -2.77
N SER A 553 -24.07 -8.79 -2.85
CA SER A 553 -24.49 -9.81 -3.82
C SER A 553 -24.35 -9.32 -5.26
N ALA A 554 -24.57 -8.03 -5.53
CA ALA A 554 -24.32 -7.44 -6.84
C ALA A 554 -22.83 -7.44 -7.20
N VAL A 555 -21.95 -7.17 -6.23
CA VAL A 555 -20.49 -7.28 -6.41
C VAL A 555 -20.09 -8.71 -6.75
N CYS A 556 -20.58 -9.69 -5.98
CA CYS A 556 -20.31 -11.11 -6.24
C CYS A 556 -20.87 -11.57 -7.60
N LEU A 557 -22.01 -11.03 -8.02
CA LEU A 557 -22.56 -11.27 -9.36
C LEU A 557 -21.62 -10.72 -10.44
N VAL A 558 -21.10 -9.50 -10.29
CA VAL A 558 -20.10 -8.92 -11.21
C VAL A 558 -18.86 -9.81 -11.30
N LEU A 559 -18.33 -10.26 -10.16
CA LEU A 559 -17.17 -11.17 -10.12
C LEU A 559 -17.46 -12.52 -10.81
N LYS A 560 -18.68 -13.05 -10.66
CA LYS A 560 -19.09 -14.27 -11.33
C LYS A 560 -19.21 -14.10 -12.85
N ILE A 561 -19.90 -13.06 -13.33
CA ILE A 561 -20.11 -12.85 -14.78
C ILE A 561 -18.82 -12.45 -15.52
N THR A 562 -17.86 -11.84 -14.82
CA THR A 562 -16.54 -11.51 -15.35
C THR A 562 -15.54 -12.67 -15.25
N GLY A 563 -15.99 -13.86 -14.84
CA GLY A 563 -15.16 -15.06 -14.78
C GLY A 563 -14.03 -14.97 -13.74
N GLN A 564 -14.25 -14.23 -12.65
CA GLN A 564 -13.25 -14.08 -11.57
C GLN A 564 -13.52 -15.04 -10.40
N LEU A 565 -14.80 -15.33 -10.14
CA LEU A 565 -15.24 -16.08 -8.96
C LEU A 565 -16.05 -17.32 -9.34
N ARG A 566 -15.73 -18.45 -8.72
CA ARG A 566 -16.47 -19.72 -8.81
C ARG A 566 -17.15 -20.06 -7.49
N PHE A 567 -18.41 -20.49 -7.58
CA PHE A 567 -19.16 -21.05 -6.45
C PHE A 567 -18.98 -22.57 -6.46
N GLU A 568 -18.43 -23.12 -5.38
CA GLU A 568 -18.12 -24.55 -5.27
C GLU A 568 -19.17 -25.33 -4.47
N GLY A 569 -20.03 -24.64 -3.71
CA GLY A 569 -21.12 -25.26 -2.95
C GLY A 569 -21.30 -24.67 -1.55
N LEU A 570 -21.89 -25.45 -0.65
CA LEU A 570 -22.02 -25.10 0.76
C LEU A 570 -20.72 -25.49 1.51
N ALA A 571 -20.19 -24.57 2.31
CA ALA A 571 -19.04 -24.79 3.18
C ALA A 571 -19.46 -25.22 4.61
N LEU A 572 -20.76 -25.35 4.87
CA LEU A 572 -21.31 -25.64 6.18
C LEU A 572 -20.96 -27.06 6.65
N THR A 573 -20.00 -27.16 7.57
CA THR A 573 -19.71 -28.36 8.37
C THR A 573 -20.24 -28.19 9.80
N GLY A 574 -20.40 -29.27 10.58
CA GLY A 574 -20.91 -29.19 11.95
C GLY A 574 -20.14 -28.22 12.86
N GLY A 575 -18.83 -28.04 12.64
CA GLY A 575 -17.98 -27.07 13.35
C GLY A 575 -18.11 -25.62 12.88
N SER A 576 -18.70 -25.37 11.70
CA SER A 576 -18.83 -24.02 11.12
C SER A 576 -20.03 -23.22 11.65
N ILE A 577 -21.08 -23.89 12.15
CA ILE A 577 -22.30 -23.23 12.63
C ILE A 577 -22.03 -22.31 13.84
N PRO A 578 -21.29 -22.74 14.89
CA PRO A 578 -20.93 -21.85 15.98
C PRO A 578 -20.10 -20.64 15.52
N LEU A 579 -19.23 -20.82 14.52
CA LEU A 579 -18.41 -19.73 13.97
C LEU A 579 -19.27 -18.68 13.29
N VAL A 580 -20.22 -19.10 12.45
CA VAL A 580 -21.18 -18.18 11.79
C VAL A 580 -21.98 -17.39 12.83
N LEU A 581 -22.44 -18.04 13.92
CA LEU A 581 -23.18 -17.37 14.99
C LEU A 581 -22.31 -16.35 15.74
N VAL A 582 -21.05 -16.69 16.04
CA VAL A 582 -20.10 -15.76 16.65
C VAL A 582 -19.82 -14.57 15.73
N SER A 583 -19.69 -14.79 14.42
CA SER A 583 -19.48 -13.71 13.46
C SER A 583 -20.65 -12.73 13.42
N ILE A 584 -21.90 -13.19 13.54
CA ILE A 584 -23.07 -12.29 13.65
C ILE A 584 -22.96 -11.38 14.88
N LEU A 585 -22.55 -11.94 16.03
CA LEU A 585 -22.36 -11.18 17.27
C LEU A 585 -21.23 -10.16 17.18
N MET A 586 -20.29 -10.35 16.25
CA MET A 586 -19.18 -9.42 16.00
C MET A 586 -19.55 -8.33 14.98
N TRP A 587 -20.17 -8.69 13.84
CA TRP A 587 -20.48 -7.74 12.76
C TRP A 587 -21.54 -6.70 13.09
N ILE A 588 -22.50 -7.03 13.95
CA ILE A 588 -23.53 -6.08 14.40
C ILE A 588 -22.88 -4.89 15.13
N PRO A 589 -22.14 -5.09 16.23
CA PRO A 589 -21.50 -3.99 16.94
C PRO A 589 -20.32 -3.38 16.17
N GLN A 590 -19.58 -4.14 15.36
CA GLN A 590 -18.49 -3.60 14.54
C GLN A 590 -19.00 -2.55 13.54
N GLY A 591 -19.99 -2.91 12.71
CA GLY A 591 -20.56 -1.99 11.73
C GLY A 591 -21.19 -0.77 12.40
N ALA A 592 -21.93 -0.98 13.50
CA ALA A 592 -22.49 0.13 14.27
C ALA A 592 -21.42 1.05 14.89
N CYS A 593 -20.30 0.50 15.35
CA CYS A 593 -19.21 1.28 15.95
C CYS A 593 -18.61 2.27 14.96
N GLU A 594 -18.30 1.84 13.74
CA GLU A 594 -17.74 2.71 12.70
C GLU A 594 -18.75 3.77 12.26
N GLU A 595 -20.03 3.41 12.09
CA GLU A 595 -21.08 4.38 11.76
C GLU A 595 -21.29 5.42 12.85
N VAL A 596 -21.26 5.03 14.13
CA VAL A 596 -21.33 5.96 15.28
C VAL A 596 -20.12 6.90 15.26
N MET A 597 -18.93 6.37 15.05
CA MET A 597 -17.68 7.15 15.03
C MET A 597 -17.68 8.20 13.92
N PHE A 598 -17.96 7.80 12.68
CA PHE A 598 -17.87 8.69 11.53
C PHE A 598 -19.13 9.54 11.32
N ARG A 599 -20.33 8.93 11.31
CA ARG A 599 -21.58 9.63 10.95
C ARG A 599 -22.29 10.21 12.16
N GLY A 600 -22.18 9.53 13.30
CA GLY A 600 -22.79 9.94 14.56
C GLY A 600 -22.01 11.01 15.32
N TYR A 601 -20.67 10.91 15.33
CA TYR A 601 -19.82 11.78 16.14
C TYR A 601 -18.97 12.75 15.31
N MET A 602 -18.29 12.28 14.26
CA MET A 602 -17.35 13.11 13.50
C MET A 602 -18.03 14.11 12.55
N ILE A 603 -18.97 13.66 11.69
CA ILE A 603 -19.64 14.54 10.72
C ILE A 603 -20.39 15.72 11.36
N PRO A 604 -21.22 15.55 12.41
CA PRO A 604 -21.97 16.67 12.99
C PRO A 604 -21.08 17.80 13.49
N ASP A 605 -19.93 17.46 14.07
CA ASP A 605 -18.98 18.45 14.56
C ASP A 605 -18.12 19.05 13.45
N LEU A 606 -17.65 18.24 12.49
CA LEU A 606 -16.96 18.76 11.30
C LEU A 606 -17.82 19.73 10.52
N LYS A 607 -19.11 19.43 10.36
CA LYS A 607 -20.08 20.28 9.65
C LYS A 607 -20.12 21.69 10.22
N LYS A 608 -20.02 21.86 11.54
CA LYS A 608 -20.01 23.19 12.20
C LYS A 608 -18.80 24.04 11.82
N ARG A 609 -17.69 23.42 11.43
CA ARG A 609 -16.40 24.08 11.13
C ARG A 609 -16.16 24.27 9.64
N VAL A 610 -16.35 23.22 8.84
CA VAL A 610 -16.00 23.21 7.41
C VAL A 610 -17.23 23.14 6.48
N GLY A 611 -18.43 23.06 7.05
CA GLY A 611 -19.67 22.94 6.30
C GLY A 611 -20.01 21.51 5.88
N PHE A 612 -21.22 21.34 5.34
CA PHE A 612 -21.82 20.04 5.04
C PHE A 612 -21.00 19.19 4.06
N THR A 613 -20.69 19.73 2.87
CA THR A 613 -20.00 18.99 1.82
C THR A 613 -18.61 18.52 2.29
N TRP A 614 -17.82 19.43 2.87
CA TRP A 614 -16.48 19.09 3.36
C TRP A 614 -16.49 18.14 4.55
N SER A 615 -17.51 18.19 5.41
CA SER A 615 -17.62 17.23 6.52
C SER A 615 -17.77 15.79 6.04
N MET A 616 -18.56 15.55 4.97
CA MET A 616 -18.73 14.22 4.38
C MET A 616 -17.48 13.75 3.65
N LEU A 617 -16.84 14.64 2.88
CA LEU A 617 -15.60 14.30 2.16
C LEU A 617 -14.47 13.95 3.14
N LEU A 618 -14.26 14.78 4.16
CA LEU A 618 -13.18 14.57 5.12
C LEU A 618 -13.42 13.32 5.98
N SER A 619 -14.64 13.06 6.44
CA SER A 619 -14.92 11.82 7.18
C SER A 619 -14.68 10.58 6.33
N SER A 620 -15.00 10.63 5.03
CA SER A 620 -14.84 9.50 4.11
C SER A 620 -13.37 9.25 3.77
N ILE A 621 -12.56 10.31 3.66
CA ILE A 621 -11.10 10.19 3.52
C ILE A 621 -10.51 9.54 4.78
N LEU A 622 -10.90 10.03 5.96
CA LEU A 622 -10.42 9.48 7.24
C LEU A 622 -10.83 8.00 7.42
N PHE A 623 -12.03 7.63 6.98
CA PHE A 623 -12.47 6.23 6.96
C PHE A 623 -11.51 5.35 6.16
N SER A 624 -11.20 5.75 4.92
CA SER A 624 -10.26 5.03 4.05
C SER A 624 -8.86 4.96 4.68
N VAL A 625 -8.33 6.07 5.18
CA VAL A 625 -7.01 6.13 5.83
C VAL A 625 -6.91 5.22 7.06
N PHE A 626 -7.98 5.07 7.84
CA PHE A 626 -7.96 4.19 9.01
C PHE A 626 -7.81 2.71 8.66
N HIS A 627 -8.12 2.33 7.42
CA HIS A 627 -7.95 0.96 6.92
C HIS A 627 -6.58 0.72 6.30
N SER A 628 -5.73 1.75 6.21
CA SER A 628 -4.44 1.63 5.53
C SER A 628 -3.42 0.72 6.19
N MET A 629 -3.64 0.33 7.44
CA MET A 629 -2.79 -0.63 8.13
C MET A 629 -3.26 -2.07 7.91
N ASN A 630 -4.39 -2.28 7.23
CA ASN A 630 -4.90 -3.61 6.94
C ASN A 630 -4.11 -4.26 5.81
N VAL A 631 -3.97 -5.59 5.89
CA VAL A 631 -3.28 -6.40 4.88
C VAL A 631 -3.95 -6.24 3.51
N GLY A 632 -3.15 -6.12 2.45
CA GLY A 632 -3.65 -6.00 1.08
C GLY A 632 -4.17 -4.61 0.69
N TYR A 633 -4.04 -3.60 1.56
CA TYR A 633 -4.53 -2.26 1.23
C TYR A 633 -3.81 -1.67 0.02
N THR A 634 -4.58 -1.35 -1.03
CA THR A 634 -4.08 -0.85 -2.32
C THR A 634 -4.61 0.56 -2.61
N PRO A 635 -4.07 1.28 -3.62
CA PRO A 635 -4.67 2.54 -4.08
C PRO A 635 -6.15 2.39 -4.46
N LEU A 636 -6.52 1.25 -5.07
CA LEU A 636 -7.89 0.98 -5.46
C LEU A 636 -8.79 0.71 -4.26
N ALA A 637 -8.30 -0.04 -3.26
CA ALA A 637 -8.99 -0.20 -1.97
C ALA A 637 -9.24 1.16 -1.30
N SER A 638 -8.22 2.04 -1.29
CA SER A 638 -8.34 3.40 -0.74
C SER A 638 -9.49 4.19 -1.39
N VAL A 639 -9.56 4.17 -2.72
CA VAL A 639 -10.63 4.84 -3.48
C VAL A 639 -11.98 4.21 -3.19
N ASN A 640 -12.09 2.89 -3.22
CA ASN A 640 -13.35 2.19 -2.98
C ASN A 640 -13.88 2.41 -1.57
N LEU A 641 -13.04 2.33 -0.54
CA LEU A 641 -13.44 2.63 0.84
C LEU A 641 -13.89 4.08 1.00
N PHE A 642 -13.22 5.04 0.35
CA PHE A 642 -13.69 6.42 0.30
C PHE A 642 -15.09 6.53 -0.34
N LEU A 643 -15.32 5.85 -1.47
CA LEU A 643 -16.59 5.88 -2.19
C LEU A 643 -17.72 5.21 -1.37
N ILE A 644 -17.47 4.06 -0.76
CA ILE A 644 -18.39 3.37 0.15
C ILE A 644 -18.71 4.28 1.33
N ALA A 645 -17.69 4.88 1.95
CA ALA A 645 -17.89 5.73 3.09
C ALA A 645 -18.72 6.97 2.77
N LEU A 646 -18.48 7.57 1.60
CA LEU A 646 -19.24 8.71 1.11
C LEU A 646 -20.70 8.32 0.79
N LEU A 647 -20.92 7.16 0.18
CA LEU A 647 -22.25 6.62 -0.09
C LEU A 647 -23.04 6.42 1.21
N PHE A 648 -22.44 5.78 2.23
CA PHE A 648 -23.09 5.58 3.52
C PHE A 648 -23.37 6.91 4.21
N ALA A 649 -22.48 7.89 4.14
CA ALA A 649 -22.77 9.23 4.65
C ALA A 649 -24.00 9.86 3.96
N MET A 650 -24.14 9.72 2.63
CA MET A 650 -25.32 10.20 1.90
C MET A 650 -26.61 9.45 2.26
N ILE A 651 -26.53 8.14 2.44
CA ILE A 651 -27.68 7.30 2.87
C ILE A 651 -28.13 7.70 4.27
N SER A 652 -27.20 7.84 5.22
CA SER A 652 -27.47 8.35 6.57
C SER A 652 -28.15 9.71 6.53
N TYR A 653 -27.62 10.64 5.74
CA TYR A 653 -28.22 11.96 5.56
C TYR A 653 -29.67 11.86 5.07
N LYS A 654 -29.89 11.11 3.98
CA LYS A 654 -31.19 10.98 3.32
C LYS A 654 -32.23 10.26 4.18
N SER A 655 -31.81 9.24 4.93
CA SER A 655 -32.70 8.47 5.81
C SER A 655 -32.98 9.19 7.14
N GLY A 656 -32.19 10.22 7.45
CA GLY A 656 -32.24 10.92 8.73
C GLY A 656 -31.86 10.03 9.92
N SER A 657 -31.10 8.95 9.71
CA SER A 657 -30.72 8.00 10.76
C SER A 657 -29.53 7.15 10.38
N ILE A 658 -28.59 6.96 11.30
CA ILE A 658 -27.46 6.04 11.08
C ILE A 658 -27.86 4.57 11.18
N TRP A 659 -29.03 4.22 11.76
CA TRP A 659 -29.45 2.81 11.90
C TRP A 659 -29.51 2.05 10.58
N ILE A 660 -29.89 2.73 9.48
CA ILE A 660 -29.90 2.10 8.15
C ILE A 660 -28.48 1.79 7.65
N THR A 661 -27.50 2.66 7.93
CA THR A 661 -26.12 2.38 7.54
C THR A 661 -25.46 1.40 8.47
N CYS A 662 -25.80 1.38 9.77
CA CYS A 662 -25.35 0.32 10.67
C CYS A 662 -25.78 -1.05 10.14
N GLY A 663 -27.06 -1.20 9.77
CA GLY A 663 -27.56 -2.44 9.17
C GLY A 663 -26.90 -2.76 7.83
N ALA A 664 -26.75 -1.77 6.94
CA ALA A 664 -26.10 -1.98 5.65
C ALA A 664 -24.63 -2.41 5.80
N HIS A 665 -23.90 -1.80 6.72
CA HIS A 665 -22.51 -2.12 7.00
C HIS A 665 -22.37 -3.53 7.60
N THR A 666 -23.19 -3.86 8.61
CA THR A 666 -23.23 -5.22 9.17
C THR A 666 -23.50 -6.27 8.09
N ALA A 667 -24.48 -6.05 7.23
CA ALA A 667 -24.79 -6.99 6.15
C ALA A 667 -23.70 -7.04 5.08
N TRP A 668 -23.07 -5.92 4.75
CA TRP A 668 -21.94 -5.87 3.81
C TRP A 668 -20.81 -6.79 4.27
N ASN A 669 -20.33 -6.60 5.51
CA ASN A 669 -19.22 -7.38 6.06
C ASN A 669 -19.59 -8.85 6.27
N PHE A 670 -20.77 -9.12 6.84
CA PHE A 670 -21.24 -10.50 7.02
C PHE A 670 -21.41 -11.22 5.67
N CYS A 671 -21.94 -10.54 4.65
CA CYS A 671 -22.11 -11.16 3.34
C CYS A 671 -20.76 -11.45 2.68
N GLN A 672 -19.83 -10.50 2.69
CA GLN A 672 -18.49 -10.69 2.09
C GLN A 672 -17.74 -11.83 2.80
N GLY A 673 -17.60 -11.74 4.13
CA GLY A 673 -16.82 -12.68 4.93
C GLY A 673 -17.49 -14.04 5.14
N ASN A 674 -18.71 -14.05 5.69
CA ASN A 674 -19.34 -15.29 6.15
C ASN A 674 -20.32 -15.87 5.14
N LEU A 675 -21.04 -15.07 4.36
CA LEU A 675 -21.92 -15.65 3.34
C LEU A 675 -21.09 -16.16 2.16
N TYR A 676 -20.23 -15.31 1.61
CA TYR A 676 -19.45 -15.61 0.41
C TYR A 676 -18.06 -16.19 0.69
N GLY A 677 -17.51 -16.09 1.92
CA GLY A 677 -16.21 -16.66 2.23
C GLY A 677 -15.03 -15.88 1.64
N LEU A 678 -15.18 -14.57 1.46
CA LEU A 678 -14.17 -13.68 0.87
C LEU A 678 -13.51 -12.82 1.96
N GLN A 679 -12.26 -12.40 1.75
CA GLN A 679 -11.55 -11.52 2.67
C GLN A 679 -12.33 -10.22 2.90
N VAL A 680 -12.39 -9.74 4.15
CA VAL A 680 -13.04 -8.47 4.52
C VAL A 680 -11.97 -7.46 4.90
N SER A 681 -11.71 -6.49 4.02
CA SER A 681 -10.67 -5.48 4.19
C SER A 681 -9.33 -6.07 4.66
N GLY A 682 -8.88 -7.15 4.02
CA GLY A 682 -7.62 -7.83 4.35
C GLY A 682 -7.69 -8.90 5.44
N SER A 683 -8.84 -9.06 6.09
CA SER A 683 -9.02 -10.07 7.15
C SER A 683 -9.61 -11.35 6.59
N GLU A 684 -8.95 -12.47 6.84
CA GLU A 684 -9.51 -13.80 6.58
C GLU A 684 -10.42 -14.21 7.74
N LEU A 685 -11.56 -14.83 7.43
CA LEU A 685 -12.55 -15.20 8.43
C LEU A 685 -12.89 -16.67 8.33
N ASN A 686 -12.91 -17.32 9.48
CA ASN A 686 -13.36 -18.69 9.61
C ASN A 686 -14.89 -18.76 9.69
N GLY A 687 -15.48 -19.78 9.05
CA GLY A 687 -16.93 -20.01 9.09
C GLY A 687 -17.70 -19.35 7.93
N ALA A 688 -17.35 -19.73 6.71
CA ALA A 688 -18.11 -19.39 5.51
C ALA A 688 -19.33 -20.32 5.34
N ILE A 689 -20.43 -19.79 4.80
CA ILE A 689 -21.66 -20.52 4.46
C ILE A 689 -21.52 -21.09 3.06
N LEU A 690 -21.07 -20.27 2.10
CA LEU A 690 -20.74 -20.69 0.74
C LEU A 690 -19.24 -20.89 0.60
N LYS A 691 -18.85 -21.94 -0.12
CA LYS A 691 -17.48 -22.12 -0.58
C LYS A 691 -17.32 -21.38 -1.90
N THR A 692 -16.51 -20.33 -1.90
CA THR A 692 -16.14 -19.61 -3.12
C THR A 692 -14.63 -19.64 -3.31
N SER A 693 -14.20 -19.62 -4.57
CA SER A 693 -12.79 -19.58 -4.93
C SER A 693 -12.58 -18.65 -6.13
N TYR A 694 -11.46 -17.94 -6.12
CA TYR A 694 -11.00 -17.23 -7.31
C TYR A 694 -10.49 -18.23 -8.35
N LEU A 695 -10.73 -17.93 -9.63
CA LEU A 695 -10.24 -18.75 -10.74
C LEU A 695 -8.72 -18.52 -10.95
N SER A 696 -8.00 -19.50 -11.51
CA SER A 696 -6.54 -19.44 -11.71
C SER A 696 -6.04 -18.27 -12.59
N GLY A 697 -6.94 -17.62 -13.33
CA GLY A 697 -6.65 -16.41 -14.12
C GLY A 697 -7.36 -15.16 -13.61
N ALA A 698 -7.85 -15.18 -12.37
CA ALA A 698 -8.48 -14.02 -11.76
C ALA A 698 -7.45 -12.90 -11.60
N LYS A 699 -7.89 -11.66 -11.82
CA LYS A 699 -7.04 -10.48 -11.77
C LYS A 699 -7.28 -9.73 -10.47
N ASP A 700 -6.20 -9.47 -9.72
CA ASP A 700 -6.26 -8.78 -8.43
C ASP A 700 -6.85 -7.37 -8.55
N ILE A 701 -6.64 -6.69 -9.67
CA ILE A 701 -7.29 -5.40 -9.92
C ILE A 701 -8.83 -5.49 -9.96
N ILE A 702 -9.39 -6.65 -10.33
CA ILE A 702 -10.86 -6.87 -10.39
C ILE A 702 -11.40 -7.42 -9.07
N THR A 703 -10.71 -8.42 -8.50
CA THR A 703 -11.11 -9.10 -7.26
C THR A 703 -10.74 -8.34 -5.99
N GLY A 704 -9.76 -7.44 -6.08
CA GLY A 704 -9.16 -6.74 -4.95
C GLY A 704 -8.05 -7.51 -4.23
N GLY A 705 -7.62 -8.66 -4.77
CA GLY A 705 -6.50 -9.45 -4.25
C GLY A 705 -6.69 -9.84 -2.77
N SER A 706 -5.61 -9.73 -1.99
CA SER A 706 -5.60 -10.05 -0.55
C SER A 706 -6.49 -9.14 0.31
N PHE A 707 -6.88 -7.96 -0.19
CA PHE A 707 -7.83 -7.09 0.51
C PHE A 707 -9.27 -7.64 0.46
N GLY A 708 -9.58 -8.45 -0.56
CA GLY A 708 -10.92 -8.87 -0.92
C GLY A 708 -11.65 -7.89 -1.84
N PRO A 709 -12.94 -8.15 -2.19
CA PRO A 709 -13.70 -7.42 -3.20
C PRO A 709 -13.68 -5.89 -3.08
N GLU A 710 -13.58 -5.36 -1.86
CA GLU A 710 -13.46 -3.93 -1.55
C GLU A 710 -12.24 -3.27 -2.20
N GLY A 711 -11.18 -4.04 -2.48
CA GLY A 711 -9.98 -3.59 -3.17
C GLY A 711 -10.11 -3.57 -4.70
N GLY A 712 -11.19 -4.11 -5.27
CA GLY A 712 -11.29 -4.42 -6.69
C GLY A 712 -12.24 -3.54 -7.50
N LEU A 713 -12.08 -3.56 -8.82
CA LEU A 713 -12.95 -2.86 -9.77
C LEU A 713 -14.41 -3.33 -9.71
N ALA A 714 -14.67 -4.55 -9.23
CA ALA A 714 -16.03 -5.06 -9.07
C ALA A 714 -16.86 -4.21 -8.11
N VAL A 715 -16.26 -3.72 -7.01
CA VAL A 715 -16.93 -2.80 -6.08
C VAL A 715 -17.11 -1.43 -6.72
N THR A 716 -16.09 -0.91 -7.43
CA THR A 716 -16.18 0.37 -8.13
C THR A 716 -17.36 0.40 -9.11
N ALA A 717 -17.56 -0.69 -9.87
CA ALA A 717 -18.63 -0.83 -10.85
C ALA A 717 -20.03 -0.72 -10.24
N ILE A 718 -20.22 -1.17 -8.99
CA ILE A 718 -21.49 -1.10 -8.27
C ILE A 718 -21.67 0.24 -7.56
N ILE A 719 -20.64 0.74 -6.88
CA ILE A 719 -20.75 1.91 -6.01
C ILE A 719 -20.85 3.21 -6.80
N VAL A 720 -20.09 3.38 -7.88
CA VAL A 720 -20.05 4.65 -8.64
C VAL A 720 -21.43 5.05 -9.20
N PRO A 721 -22.18 4.18 -9.90
CA PRO A 721 -23.52 4.53 -10.40
C PRO A 721 -24.48 4.92 -9.27
N ILE A 722 -24.48 4.18 -8.17
CA ILE A 722 -25.35 4.44 -7.02
C ILE A 722 -25.00 5.76 -6.36
N LEU A 723 -23.70 6.04 -6.22
CA LEU A 723 -23.20 7.29 -5.66
C LEU A 723 -23.61 8.50 -6.51
N ILE A 724 -23.58 8.39 -7.85
CA ILE A 724 -24.05 9.44 -8.76
C ILE A 724 -25.55 9.71 -8.53
N VAL A 725 -26.37 8.66 -8.48
CA VAL A 725 -27.81 8.78 -8.22
C VAL A 725 -28.06 9.44 -6.85
N MET A 726 -27.37 8.98 -5.81
CA MET A 726 -27.48 9.53 -4.46
C MET A 726 -27.03 10.99 -4.39
N THR A 727 -25.98 11.38 -5.11
CA THR A 727 -25.53 12.77 -5.19
C THR A 727 -26.61 13.67 -5.77
N VAL A 728 -27.28 13.24 -6.85
CA VAL A 728 -28.41 13.99 -7.45
C VAL A 728 -29.57 14.13 -6.46
N ILE A 729 -29.92 13.06 -5.74
CA ILE A 729 -30.98 13.08 -4.73
C ILE A 729 -30.64 14.06 -3.59
N VAL A 730 -29.43 13.97 -3.04
CA VAL A 730 -28.98 14.82 -1.93
C VAL A 730 -28.91 16.29 -2.32
N ILE A 731 -28.46 16.62 -3.53
CA ILE A 731 -28.43 18.00 -4.04
C ILE A 731 -29.84 18.59 -4.12
N LYS A 732 -30.84 17.82 -4.56
CA LYS A 732 -32.24 18.26 -4.62
C LYS A 732 -32.83 18.48 -3.23
N ASP A 733 -32.51 17.62 -2.27
CA ASP A 733 -33.06 17.66 -0.92
C ASP A 733 -32.41 18.70 0.00
N ARG A 734 -31.19 19.17 -0.30
CA ARG A 734 -30.46 20.18 0.50
C ARG A 734 -31.28 21.46 0.77
N LYS A 735 -32.25 21.77 -0.09
CA LYS A 735 -33.15 22.93 0.05
C LYS A 735 -34.18 22.81 1.19
N LYS A 736 -34.37 21.62 1.79
CA LYS A 736 -35.47 21.34 2.72
C LYS A 736 -35.07 21.29 4.21
N GLY A 737 -33.78 21.30 4.54
CA GLY A 737 -33.28 21.08 5.91
C GLY A 737 -33.49 19.63 6.36
N HIS A 738 -32.55 19.02 7.09
CA HIS A 738 -32.64 17.60 7.47
C HIS A 738 -32.25 17.35 8.93
N PRO A 739 -32.95 16.46 9.66
CA PRO A 739 -32.88 16.40 11.13
C PRO A 739 -31.60 15.78 11.69
N LEU A 740 -30.90 14.91 10.94
CA LEU A 740 -29.83 14.08 11.52
C LEU A 740 -28.62 14.89 11.99
N TRP A 741 -28.31 15.98 11.29
CA TRP A 741 -27.16 16.84 11.57
C TRP A 741 -27.57 18.31 11.74
N SER A 742 -28.85 18.57 11.99
CA SER A 742 -29.38 19.89 12.39
C SER A 742 -29.38 20.01 13.89
#